data_AF-A0A3M8AKX1-F1
#
_entry.id   AF-A0A3M8AKX1-F1
#
_cell.length_a   1.000
_cell.length_b   1.000
_cell.length_c   1.000
_cell.angle_alpha   90.00
_cell.angle_beta   90.00
_cell.angle_gamma   90.00
#
_symmetry.space_group_name_H-M   'P 1'
#
loop_
_entity.id
_entity.type
_entity.pdbx_description
1 polymer ?
#
loop_
_entity_poly.entity_id
_entity_poly.type
_entity_poly.pdbx_seq_one_letter_code
_entity_poly.pdbx_strand_id
1 'polypeptide(L)'
;MTTVSTLRTLAIVAVAATAASLLSLQPAAAEEAADPNPAEEQYRPYLHFSPERNWMNDPNGLVYDDGTWHLFFQHNPYGTRWGNMSWGHATSTDLLHWEEQPLAIAQTFDEGGTAIEDIFSGSVVVDEGNTSGFGTAGDPPMVAIYTSAYTPAHPTRAGTQAQSIAYSTDHGLTWTKYAGNPVLDRGSANFRDPKVFRYTNPGTGESYWVMAAVEALQYKVVLYRSDDLRNWTHLSDFGPANATGGIWECPDLFPLPVDGDPANTKWVLVVNLNPGSVAGGSGGQYFVGDFDGTTFTSESTVSDAAAPDGDLFAGFDGGSYDGWTVGNEPGNWRNGPWGDAPASGTLPGQNAVSGFIGAGLVNGFNDGDWPIGALESPAFTIGDRFVNLLVGGGNHPHLEGTQLGNEPPAGRLLFDGFEFADGTTLADTGWEATGDLAAEPWRNPSTAGGDYYLGAKRLNTWEGGPRGDDNLGDLTSPTFTIRDGETDLSFLLGGGKRLDGSLEVRLLVDGEVVRTATGPEAGQLNWRSWDVAEFAGRDARFQVHDEATGGWGHLTVDHLVLGAEPAQSRSEETSVNLVVDGEVVRTATGRNSENLDWVSWDVAEFAGREASVRIVDNNRFGWGHVLVDQVMFSDAAAAPRIEGYDWLDWGRDYYATVSFNGAPDGRRVMLGWMNDWDYANDIPTGSWRSAMALPREVSLVTTDRGPRLAQRVVPEFAELERPDVAFTDGARPIAEGAETLPVSGDVVRIDAVIRPGDATAAGLSVLGDGESATRIGYDAASARLFVDRRDSGNTGFHPAFASIEDAPVALRADGTIALSVYVDRASVEVFAADGRTTITDQVFPNSGARAIGLWSEGGDARLESLRVTPLHGAMYREAGTDGATAAPPAAELTALTGPRNGPDADGAYDLKVKVGKGQPTTVVRLLEGGHVLDRVYRTSTSERTFAFHIAGAAPGEHRYTIELENSAGVTPGGVLVVRVAG
;
A
#
# COMPACT_ATOMS: atom_id res chain seq x y z
N MET A 1 -8.29 31.90 46.84
CA MET A 1 -6.86 32.20 47.05
C MET A 1 -6.08 30.93 46.78
N THR A 2 -5.25 30.94 45.72
CA THR A 2 -3.89 30.32 45.60
C THR A 2 -3.59 29.11 46.51
N THR A 3 -3.13 27.92 46.07
CA THR A 3 -2.01 27.60 45.15
C THR A 3 -1.88 26.07 44.99
N VAL A 4 -1.65 25.59 43.75
CA VAL A 4 -0.63 24.63 43.24
C VAL A 4 -0.23 23.34 44.01
N SER A 5 -0.21 22.20 43.28
CA SER A 5 0.87 21.18 43.16
C SER A 5 0.93 19.86 43.98
N THR A 6 1.30 18.80 43.22
CA THR A 6 2.14 17.60 43.49
C THR A 6 1.60 16.32 44.15
N LEU A 7 1.48 15.26 43.34
CA LEU A 7 2.39 14.08 43.23
C LEU A 7 3.00 13.48 44.53
N ARG A 8 2.85 12.14 44.65
CA ARG A 8 3.86 11.09 45.03
C ARG A 8 3.47 10.10 46.13
N THR A 9 3.41 8.85 45.69
CA THR A 9 4.22 7.69 46.14
C THR A 9 4.12 7.21 47.60
N LEU A 10 3.63 5.96 47.67
CA LEU A 10 3.99 4.84 48.54
C LEU A 10 5.06 5.04 49.61
N ALA A 11 4.77 4.43 50.76
CA ALA A 11 5.72 4.17 51.82
C ALA A 11 5.52 2.75 52.40
N ILE A 12 6.66 2.09 52.73
CA ILE A 12 6.91 1.37 54.02
C ILE A 12 6.48 -0.13 54.12
N VAL A 13 7.30 -1.13 54.53
CA VAL A 13 8.75 -1.24 54.87
C VAL A 13 9.36 -2.65 54.61
N ALA A 14 10.69 -2.64 54.41
CA ALA A 14 11.79 -3.51 54.90
C ALA A 14 11.54 -4.89 55.56
N VAL A 15 12.40 -5.88 55.24
CA VAL A 15 13.60 -6.27 56.04
C VAL A 15 14.55 -7.21 55.24
N ALA A 16 15.81 -6.77 55.24
CA ALA A 16 17.13 -7.34 54.94
C ALA A 16 17.44 -8.87 54.84
N ALA A 17 18.40 -9.12 53.93
CA ALA A 17 19.64 -9.92 54.03
C ALA A 17 19.64 -11.42 53.64
N THR A 18 20.27 -11.76 52.50
CA THR A 18 21.69 -12.19 52.42
C THR A 18 22.11 -12.48 50.98
N ALA A 19 23.34 -12.06 50.66
CA ALA A 19 24.00 -12.15 49.37
C ALA A 19 24.87 -13.41 49.21
N ALA A 20 25.31 -13.63 47.97
CA ALA A 20 26.33 -14.57 47.47
C ALA A 20 25.86 -16.03 47.25
N SER A 21 25.76 -16.51 46.02
CA SER A 21 26.93 -16.74 45.15
C SER A 21 26.56 -16.68 43.66
N LEU A 22 27.21 -15.75 42.96
CA LEU A 22 27.25 -15.63 41.51
C LEU A 22 28.21 -16.68 40.93
N LEU A 23 27.70 -17.52 40.03
CA LEU A 23 28.45 -18.01 38.87
C LEU A 23 27.71 -17.49 37.65
N SER A 24 28.33 -16.51 37.01
CA SER A 24 27.88 -15.86 35.78
C SER A 24 27.77 -16.87 34.65
N LEU A 25 26.55 -17.30 34.33
CA LEU A 25 26.23 -17.66 32.95
C LEU A 25 26.00 -16.33 32.24
N GLN A 26 27.06 -15.82 31.61
CA GLN A 26 26.89 -14.82 30.56
C GLN A 26 25.97 -15.44 29.50
N PRO A 27 24.96 -14.71 28.98
CA PRO A 27 24.31 -15.15 27.76
C PRO A 27 25.42 -15.31 26.72
N ALA A 28 25.50 -16.48 26.10
CA ALA A 28 26.30 -16.63 24.90
C ALA A 28 25.83 -15.51 23.96
N ALA A 29 26.72 -14.60 23.60
CA ALA A 29 26.46 -13.66 22.52
C ALA A 29 26.01 -14.53 21.34
N ALA A 30 24.79 -14.31 20.87
CA ALA A 30 24.41 -14.81 19.56
C ALA A 30 25.50 -14.30 18.62
N GLU A 31 26.19 -15.21 17.93
CA GLU A 31 26.93 -14.82 16.73
C GLU A 31 25.90 -14.12 15.85
N GLU A 32 26.03 -12.81 15.70
CA GLU A 32 25.36 -12.04 14.65
C GLU A 32 25.65 -12.80 13.35
N ALA A 33 24.64 -13.47 12.80
CA ALA A 33 24.77 -14.12 11.51
C ALA A 33 25.20 -13.03 10.52
N ALA A 34 26.28 -13.26 9.77
CA ALA A 34 26.68 -12.33 8.73
C ALA A 34 25.49 -12.14 7.79
N ASP A 35 25.17 -10.88 7.47
CA ASP A 35 24.04 -10.57 6.60
C ASP A 35 24.22 -11.27 5.24
N PRO A 36 23.12 -11.82 4.67
CA PRO A 36 23.18 -12.52 3.39
C PRO A 36 23.65 -11.58 2.29
N ASN A 37 24.41 -12.11 1.33
CA ASN A 37 24.73 -11.39 0.10
C ASN A 37 23.43 -10.92 -0.55
N PRO A 38 23.19 -9.61 -0.77
CA PRO A 38 21.95 -9.12 -1.38
C PRO A 38 21.60 -9.85 -2.68
N ALA A 39 22.61 -10.21 -3.50
CA ALA A 39 22.42 -10.92 -4.76
C ALA A 39 21.83 -12.34 -4.60
N GLU A 40 21.96 -12.94 -3.43
CA GLU A 40 21.46 -14.29 -3.08
C GLU A 40 20.13 -14.26 -2.32
N GLU A 41 19.69 -13.08 -1.88
CA GLU A 41 18.42 -12.93 -1.19
C GLU A 41 17.25 -13.17 -2.16
N GLN A 42 16.30 -14.01 -1.72
CA GLN A 42 15.08 -14.25 -2.50
C GLN A 42 14.37 -12.91 -2.74
N TYR A 43 13.81 -12.74 -3.94
CA TYR A 43 13.11 -11.53 -4.39
C TYR A 43 13.98 -10.30 -4.68
N ARG A 44 15.26 -10.28 -4.33
CA ARG A 44 16.11 -9.12 -4.60
C ARG A 44 16.16 -8.84 -6.10
N PRO A 45 15.72 -7.65 -6.58
CA PRO A 45 15.66 -7.35 -8.00
C PRO A 45 17.06 -7.22 -8.61
N TYR A 46 17.17 -7.59 -9.88
CA TYR A 46 18.40 -7.49 -10.67
C TYR A 46 18.36 -6.33 -11.66
N LEU A 47 17.18 -5.86 -12.04
CA LEU A 47 17.01 -4.76 -12.99
C LEU A 47 16.65 -3.44 -12.30
N HIS A 48 16.15 -3.52 -11.07
CA HIS A 48 15.55 -2.42 -10.35
C HIS A 48 16.42 -1.98 -9.17
N PHE A 49 16.53 -0.67 -8.96
CA PHE A 49 17.19 -0.17 -7.76
C PHE A 49 16.41 -0.57 -6.51
N SER A 50 17.10 -1.16 -5.53
CA SER A 50 16.67 -1.27 -4.15
C SER A 50 17.78 -0.72 -3.25
N PRO A 51 17.50 -0.22 -2.04
CA PRO A 51 18.58 0.02 -1.09
C PRO A 51 19.19 -1.33 -0.70
N GLU A 52 20.47 -1.37 -0.38
CA GLU A 52 21.11 -2.59 0.10
C GLU A 52 20.35 -3.18 1.31
N ARG A 53 19.93 -2.32 2.23
CA ARG A 53 19.18 -2.68 3.44
C ARG A 53 18.08 -1.67 3.72
N ASN A 54 17.21 -2.06 4.64
CA ASN A 54 16.16 -1.24 5.23
C ASN A 54 15.07 -0.79 4.24
N TRP A 55 14.24 0.14 4.71
CA TRP A 55 13.08 0.65 4.00
C TRP A 55 13.44 1.73 2.98
N MET A 56 12.82 1.64 1.80
CA MET A 56 12.74 2.75 0.84
C MET A 56 11.29 2.99 0.42
N ASN A 57 10.92 4.26 0.23
CA ASN A 57 9.73 4.66 -0.52
C ASN A 57 10.04 5.61 -1.68
N ASP A 58 9.42 6.78 -1.72
CA ASP A 58 9.36 7.69 -2.86
C ASP A 58 10.74 8.01 -3.44
N PRO A 59 10.89 8.03 -4.79
CA PRO A 59 12.03 8.67 -5.41
C PRO A 59 12.01 10.18 -5.13
N ASN A 60 13.16 10.71 -4.73
CA ASN A 60 13.34 12.12 -4.42
C ASN A 60 14.52 12.67 -5.21
N GLY A 61 14.54 13.99 -5.33
CA GLY A 61 15.75 14.68 -5.79
C GLY A 61 16.28 14.24 -7.15
N LEU A 62 15.45 13.63 -8.00
CA LEU A 62 15.90 13.10 -9.30
C LEU A 62 16.51 14.24 -10.13
N VAL A 63 17.82 14.19 -10.33
CA VAL A 63 18.56 15.24 -11.05
C VAL A 63 19.74 14.63 -11.79
N TYR A 64 20.02 15.16 -12.97
CA TYR A 64 21.23 14.89 -13.72
C TYR A 64 22.20 16.06 -13.57
N ASP A 65 23.43 15.78 -13.16
CA ASP A 65 24.51 16.75 -13.01
C ASP A 65 25.84 16.15 -13.49
N ASP A 66 26.57 16.91 -14.31
CA ASP A 66 27.90 16.56 -14.86
C ASP A 66 28.13 15.07 -15.22
N GLY A 67 27.24 14.47 -16.01
CA GLY A 67 27.39 13.07 -16.44
C GLY A 67 26.80 12.03 -15.49
N THR A 68 26.21 12.46 -14.38
CA THR A 68 25.73 11.61 -13.29
C THR A 68 24.24 11.81 -13.07
N TRP A 69 23.49 10.70 -13.06
CA TRP A 69 22.11 10.63 -12.61
C TRP A 69 22.10 10.40 -11.11
N HIS A 70 21.40 11.27 -10.36
CA HIS A 70 21.22 11.15 -8.92
C HIS A 70 19.80 10.69 -8.61
N LEU A 71 19.70 9.59 -7.87
CA LEU A 71 18.48 9.06 -7.28
C LEU A 71 18.58 9.28 -5.78
N PHE A 72 17.84 10.25 -5.24
CA PHE A 72 17.57 10.28 -3.80
C PHE A 72 16.28 9.53 -3.52
N PHE A 73 16.05 9.13 -2.29
CA PHE A 73 14.84 8.39 -1.94
C PHE A 73 14.51 8.52 -0.45
N GLN A 74 13.23 8.49 -0.12
CA GLN A 74 12.80 8.37 1.27
C GLN A 74 13.34 7.06 1.86
N HIS A 75 14.03 7.16 2.99
CA HIS A 75 14.77 6.06 3.58
C HIS A 75 14.64 6.03 5.10
N ASN A 76 14.46 4.83 5.66
CA ASN A 76 14.70 4.57 7.08
C ASN A 76 16.07 3.88 7.23
N PRO A 77 17.13 4.56 7.69
CA PRO A 77 18.44 3.93 7.85
C PRO A 77 18.50 2.91 9.01
N TYR A 78 17.46 2.81 9.82
CA TYR A 78 17.45 2.00 11.05
C TYR A 78 16.51 0.79 11.03
N GLY A 79 15.76 0.57 9.95
CA GLY A 79 14.89 -0.59 9.88
C GLY A 79 14.12 -0.75 8.59
N THR A 80 13.57 -1.94 8.39
CA THR A 80 12.87 -2.32 7.16
C THR A 80 11.43 -1.81 7.08
N ARG A 81 10.94 -1.05 8.08
CA ARG A 81 9.59 -0.46 8.09
C ARG A 81 9.68 1.06 8.03
N TRP A 82 8.59 1.72 7.67
CA TRP A 82 8.53 3.17 7.66
C TRP A 82 8.81 3.79 9.04
N GLY A 83 9.69 4.78 9.10
CA GLY A 83 10.07 5.56 10.29
C GLY A 83 11.45 6.22 10.12
N ASN A 84 11.81 7.18 10.99
CA ASN A 84 13.12 7.89 10.96
C ASN A 84 13.48 8.46 9.57
N MET A 85 12.52 9.14 8.94
CA MET A 85 12.61 9.49 7.52
C MET A 85 13.78 10.43 7.25
N SER A 86 14.62 9.97 6.32
CA SER A 86 15.82 10.62 5.82
C SER A 86 15.88 10.45 4.30
N TRP A 87 16.75 11.18 3.61
CA TRP A 87 17.04 10.92 2.20
C TRP A 87 18.25 10.00 2.05
N GLY A 88 18.02 8.80 1.51
CA GLY A 88 19.06 7.97 0.91
C GLY A 88 19.51 8.52 -0.44
N HIS A 89 20.61 8.00 -0.98
CA HIS A 89 21.18 8.48 -2.23
C HIS A 89 21.84 7.34 -3.00
N ALA A 90 21.66 7.33 -4.31
CA ALA A 90 22.39 6.52 -5.26
C ALA A 90 22.71 7.33 -6.52
N THR A 91 23.79 6.95 -7.21
CA THR A 91 24.21 7.57 -8.46
C THR A 91 24.37 6.54 -9.56
N SER A 92 24.17 6.96 -10.81
CA SER A 92 24.41 6.13 -11.98
C SER A 92 24.89 7.00 -13.14
N THR A 93 25.66 6.44 -14.07
CA THR A 93 26.03 7.13 -15.32
C THR A 93 25.15 6.69 -16.50
N ASP A 94 24.32 5.67 -16.32
CA ASP A 94 23.56 5.01 -17.39
C ASP A 94 22.10 4.68 -17.02
N LEU A 95 21.62 5.07 -15.83
CA LEU A 95 20.30 4.73 -15.25
C LEU A 95 20.09 3.25 -14.93
N LEU A 96 21.08 2.38 -15.16
CA LEU A 96 20.99 0.94 -14.94
C LEU A 96 21.78 0.53 -13.70
N HIS A 97 23.07 0.88 -13.70
CA HIS A 97 24.01 0.47 -12.67
C HIS A 97 24.07 1.56 -11.60
N TRP A 98 23.33 1.33 -10.52
CA TRP A 98 23.25 2.28 -9.41
C TRP A 98 24.29 1.96 -8.32
N GLU A 99 25.02 2.99 -7.93
CA GLU A 99 25.96 2.97 -6.81
C GLU A 99 25.31 3.71 -5.63
N GLU A 100 24.91 2.97 -4.60
CA GLU A 100 24.38 3.57 -3.37
C GLU A 100 25.48 4.37 -2.66
N GLN A 101 25.17 5.61 -2.32
CA GLN A 101 26.02 6.61 -1.69
C GLN A 101 25.69 6.73 -0.18
N PRO A 102 26.50 7.46 0.61
CA PRO A 102 26.15 7.78 1.99
C PRO A 102 24.79 8.49 2.10
N LEU A 103 24.19 8.41 3.30
CA LEU A 103 22.92 9.08 3.59
C LEU A 103 23.05 10.59 3.31
N ALA A 104 22.17 11.14 2.45
CA ALA A 104 22.28 12.51 1.98
C ALA A 104 21.75 13.53 2.99
N ILE A 105 20.49 13.37 3.44
CA ILE A 105 19.86 14.31 4.36
C ILE A 105 19.23 13.52 5.51
N ALA A 106 19.90 13.51 6.66
CA ALA A 106 19.43 12.81 7.86
C ALA A 106 18.28 13.54 8.57
N GLN A 107 17.46 12.78 9.28
CA GLN A 107 16.52 13.27 10.31
C GLN A 107 17.22 14.22 11.30
N THR A 108 16.52 15.23 11.82
CA THR A 108 17.07 16.15 12.84
C THR A 108 16.66 15.72 14.25
N PHE A 109 17.64 15.78 15.17
CA PHE A 109 17.48 15.52 16.60
C PHE A 109 17.73 16.79 17.41
N ASP A 110 17.09 16.90 18.58
CA ASP A 110 17.42 17.91 19.58
C ASP A 110 18.70 17.55 20.38
N GLU A 111 19.13 18.45 21.28
CA GLU A 111 20.31 18.23 22.15
C GLU A 111 20.18 17.00 23.06
N GLY A 112 18.96 16.53 23.30
CA GLY A 112 18.67 15.34 24.10
C GLY A 112 18.62 14.04 23.30
N GLY A 113 18.83 14.09 21.98
CA GLY A 113 18.72 12.94 21.08
C GLY A 113 17.30 12.56 20.71
N THR A 114 16.32 13.45 20.91
CA THR A 114 14.93 13.23 20.49
C THR A 114 14.75 13.69 19.06
N ALA A 115 14.16 12.85 18.21
CA ALA A 115 13.83 13.23 16.83
C ALA A 115 12.78 14.36 16.80
N ILE A 116 13.10 15.47 16.14
CA ILE A 116 12.24 16.66 16.04
C ILE A 116 11.80 16.99 14.61
N GLU A 117 12.42 16.40 13.60
CA GLU A 117 12.09 16.63 12.19
C GLU A 117 12.44 15.42 11.34
N ASP A 118 11.44 14.86 10.69
CA ASP A 118 11.56 13.90 9.59
C ASP A 118 11.74 14.63 8.26
N ILE A 119 12.55 14.06 7.37
CA ILE A 119 12.85 14.60 6.04
C ILE A 119 11.97 13.85 5.04
N PHE A 120 10.93 14.52 4.57
CA PHE A 120 9.96 13.99 3.61
C PHE A 120 10.33 14.38 2.17
N SER A 121 9.55 13.86 1.22
CA SER A 121 9.81 13.92 -0.21
C SER A 121 10.02 15.32 -0.75
N GLY A 122 10.63 15.39 -1.94
CA GLY A 122 11.00 16.64 -2.59
C GLY A 122 11.90 16.46 -3.80
N SER A 123 12.52 17.54 -4.25
CA SER A 123 13.28 17.59 -5.50
C SER A 123 14.62 18.30 -5.33
N VAL A 124 15.49 18.14 -6.33
CA VAL A 124 16.80 18.79 -6.40
C VAL A 124 16.92 19.53 -7.72
N VAL A 125 17.53 20.71 -7.70
CA VAL A 125 17.89 21.49 -8.89
C VAL A 125 19.37 21.84 -8.86
N VAL A 126 19.97 21.94 -10.05
CA VAL A 126 21.29 22.55 -10.23
C VAL A 126 21.08 24.05 -10.44
N ASP A 127 21.56 24.88 -9.49
CA ASP A 127 21.40 26.34 -9.54
C ASP A 127 22.56 26.97 -10.31
N GLU A 128 22.61 26.75 -11.63
CA GLU A 128 23.68 27.21 -12.52
C GLU A 128 23.98 28.72 -12.39
N GLY A 129 22.94 29.52 -12.14
CA GLY A 129 23.05 30.97 -11.96
C GLY A 129 23.52 31.41 -10.57
N ASN A 130 23.72 30.47 -9.65
CA ASN A 130 23.94 30.71 -8.21
C ASN A 130 22.93 31.73 -7.64
N THR A 131 21.67 31.61 -8.03
CA THR A 131 20.58 32.49 -7.61
C THR A 131 20.31 32.39 -6.11
N SER A 132 20.54 31.23 -5.52
CA SER A 132 20.52 30.97 -4.08
C SER A 132 21.69 31.63 -3.34
N GLY A 133 22.84 31.79 -3.99
CA GLY A 133 24.06 32.30 -3.39
C GLY A 133 24.79 31.30 -2.48
N PHE A 134 24.50 30.00 -2.59
CA PHE A 134 25.16 28.96 -1.79
C PHE A 134 26.48 28.45 -2.38
N GLY A 135 26.68 28.57 -3.69
CA GLY A 135 27.90 28.15 -4.37
C GLY A 135 28.61 29.34 -5.03
N THR A 136 29.19 29.10 -6.19
CA THR A 136 29.84 30.14 -7.01
C THR A 136 29.46 30.00 -8.48
N ALA A 137 29.74 31.02 -9.29
CA ALA A 137 29.47 30.94 -10.74
C ALA A 137 30.34 29.90 -11.47
N GLY A 138 31.47 29.48 -10.90
CA GLY A 138 32.34 28.45 -11.48
C GLY A 138 32.09 27.05 -10.91
N ASP A 139 31.27 26.96 -9.87
CA ASP A 139 30.96 25.76 -9.11
C ASP A 139 29.55 25.94 -8.52
N PRO A 140 28.51 25.80 -9.37
CA PRO A 140 27.13 26.08 -8.98
C PRO A 140 26.63 25.05 -7.97
N PRO A 141 25.83 25.46 -6.97
CA PRO A 141 25.35 24.52 -5.97
C PRO A 141 24.20 23.65 -6.53
N MET A 142 24.12 22.42 -6.05
CA MET A 142 22.87 21.66 -6.08
C MET A 142 22.03 22.09 -4.87
N VAL A 143 20.73 22.30 -5.06
CA VAL A 143 19.81 22.69 -4.00
C VAL A 143 18.68 21.67 -3.93
N ALA A 144 18.58 21.00 -2.78
CA ALA A 144 17.46 20.15 -2.41
C ALA A 144 16.38 21.01 -1.79
N ILE A 145 15.14 20.80 -2.23
CA ILE A 145 13.93 21.38 -1.66
C ILE A 145 13.08 20.20 -1.21
N TYR A 146 12.79 20.13 0.08
CA TYR A 146 12.15 18.98 0.71
C TYR A 146 11.13 19.43 1.75
N THR A 147 10.23 18.53 2.12
CA THR A 147 9.30 18.78 3.22
C THR A 147 9.93 18.43 4.56
N SER A 148 10.00 19.40 5.46
CA SER A 148 10.22 19.16 6.88
C SER A 148 8.91 18.73 7.54
N ALA A 149 8.83 17.48 7.98
CA ALA A 149 7.72 16.97 8.78
C ALA A 149 8.10 17.03 10.26
N TYR A 150 7.59 18.04 10.97
CA TYR A 150 7.97 18.29 12.36
C TYR A 150 7.23 17.36 13.32
N THR A 151 7.98 16.58 14.09
CA THR A 151 7.40 15.61 15.04
C THR A 151 6.65 16.33 16.16
N PRO A 152 5.79 15.64 16.93
CA PRO A 152 5.14 16.22 18.11
C PRO A 152 6.12 16.78 19.16
N ALA A 153 7.40 16.36 19.12
CA ALA A 153 8.45 16.84 20.01
C ALA A 153 9.05 18.19 19.59
N HIS A 154 8.79 18.66 18.36
CA HIS A 154 9.36 19.92 17.88
C HIS A 154 8.87 21.12 18.73
N PRO A 155 9.75 22.01 19.21
CA PRO A 155 9.40 23.01 20.23
C PRO A 155 8.39 24.07 19.79
N THR A 156 8.31 24.36 18.49
CA THR A 156 7.50 25.48 17.96
C THR A 156 6.64 25.15 16.74
N ARG A 157 6.73 23.92 16.20
CA ARG A 157 6.15 23.53 14.90
C ARG A 157 5.53 22.13 14.93
N ALA A 158 5.23 21.61 16.12
CA ALA A 158 4.75 20.25 16.31
C ALA A 158 3.56 19.92 15.38
N GLY A 159 3.71 18.87 14.57
CA GLY A 159 2.66 18.39 13.66
C GLY A 159 2.50 19.18 12.36
N THR A 160 3.37 20.14 12.07
CA THR A 160 3.34 20.92 10.81
C THR A 160 4.22 20.28 9.75
N GLN A 161 3.81 20.38 8.48
CA GLN A 161 4.64 20.12 7.30
C GLN A 161 4.95 21.46 6.59
N ALA A 162 6.23 21.71 6.30
CA ALA A 162 6.69 22.95 5.66
C ALA A 162 7.87 22.68 4.72
N GLN A 163 8.14 23.58 3.76
CA GLN A 163 9.19 23.37 2.76
C GLN A 163 10.51 23.99 3.22
N SER A 164 11.55 23.17 3.22
CA SER A 164 12.91 23.47 3.64
C SER A 164 13.87 23.25 2.48
N ILE A 165 15.08 23.79 2.61
CA ILE A 165 16.15 23.57 1.63
C ILE A 165 17.46 23.11 2.26
N ALA A 166 18.22 22.34 1.50
CA ALA A 166 19.63 22.03 1.76
C ALA A 166 20.43 22.25 0.47
N TYR A 167 21.74 22.44 0.58
CA TYR A 167 22.59 22.63 -0.58
C TYR A 167 23.84 21.76 -0.51
N SER A 168 24.35 21.40 -1.70
CA SER A 168 25.62 20.71 -1.91
C SER A 168 26.48 21.56 -2.85
N THR A 169 27.78 21.59 -2.58
CA THR A 169 28.82 22.21 -3.44
C THR A 169 29.87 21.17 -3.84
N ASP A 170 29.49 19.90 -3.82
CA ASP A 170 30.34 18.74 -4.14
C ASP A 170 29.57 17.72 -4.96
N HIS A 171 28.73 18.22 -5.89
CA HIS A 171 27.94 17.42 -6.81
C HIS A 171 27.06 16.38 -6.10
N GLY A 172 26.38 16.80 -5.03
CA GLY A 172 25.33 16.04 -4.36
C GLY A 172 25.81 15.01 -3.35
N LEU A 173 27.12 14.93 -3.07
CA LEU A 173 27.69 13.96 -2.13
C LEU A 173 27.44 14.35 -0.66
N THR A 174 27.57 15.62 -0.31
CA THR A 174 27.28 16.10 1.05
C THR A 174 26.33 17.29 1.06
N TRP A 175 25.48 17.35 2.08
CA TRP A 175 24.39 18.33 2.16
C TRP A 175 24.44 19.17 3.42
N THR A 176 24.30 20.48 3.26
CA THR A 176 24.14 21.43 4.37
C THR A 176 22.71 21.95 4.41
N LYS A 177 21.97 21.67 5.50
CA LYS A 177 20.64 22.25 5.72
C LYS A 177 20.75 23.76 5.90
N TYR A 178 19.86 24.51 5.26
CA TYR A 178 19.86 25.97 5.36
C TYR A 178 19.38 26.43 6.74
N ALA A 179 20.19 27.25 7.42
CA ALA A 179 19.88 27.74 8.77
C ALA A 179 18.60 28.58 8.86
N GLY A 180 18.10 29.11 7.73
CA GLY A 180 16.83 29.84 7.66
C GLY A 180 15.59 28.97 7.45
N ASN A 181 15.72 27.65 7.51
CA ASN A 181 14.60 26.73 7.28
C ASN A 181 13.47 26.86 8.34
N PRO A 182 12.23 26.52 7.94
CA PRO A 182 11.77 26.29 6.57
C PRO A 182 11.61 27.60 5.80
N VAL A 183 11.75 27.54 4.48
CA VAL A 183 11.64 28.67 3.56
C VAL A 183 10.21 28.99 3.13
N LEU A 184 9.28 28.04 3.31
CA LEU A 184 7.87 28.22 3.02
C LEU A 184 7.00 27.40 3.98
N ASP A 185 6.09 28.06 4.68
CA ASP A 185 5.18 27.44 5.65
C ASP A 185 3.76 27.97 5.45
N ARG A 186 2.78 27.07 5.50
CA ARG A 186 1.35 27.37 5.35
C ARG A 186 0.53 27.08 6.61
N GLY A 187 1.19 26.65 7.70
CA GLY A 187 0.54 26.25 8.94
C GLY A 187 -0.32 24.99 8.79
N SER A 188 0.03 24.11 7.84
CA SER A 188 -0.71 22.90 7.48
C SER A 188 0.06 21.65 7.93
N ALA A 189 -0.67 20.63 8.38
CA ALA A 189 -0.09 19.31 8.65
C ALA A 189 0.07 18.47 7.37
N ASN A 190 -0.40 18.98 6.22
CA ASN A 190 -0.52 18.24 4.97
C ASN A 190 0.01 18.99 3.75
N PHE A 191 0.97 19.90 3.96
CA PHE A 191 1.59 20.67 2.89
C PHE A 191 2.97 20.11 2.56
N ARG A 192 3.11 19.43 1.41
CA ARG A 192 4.31 18.61 1.14
C ARG A 192 4.68 18.42 -0.34
N ASP A 193 5.78 17.71 -0.53
CA ASP A 193 6.32 17.15 -1.77
C ASP A 193 6.67 18.20 -2.85
N PRO A 194 7.60 19.13 -2.58
CA PRO A 194 7.93 20.20 -3.51
C PRO A 194 8.76 19.70 -4.71
N LYS A 195 8.17 19.71 -5.90
CA LYS A 195 8.89 19.67 -7.19
C LYS A 195 9.26 21.08 -7.61
N VAL A 196 10.55 21.33 -7.82
CA VAL A 196 11.06 22.62 -8.30
C VAL A 196 11.72 22.47 -9.66
N PHE A 197 11.45 23.41 -10.56
CA PHE A 197 12.09 23.53 -11.87
C PHE A 197 12.28 25.00 -12.26
N ARG A 198 13.13 25.25 -13.25
CA ARG A 198 13.34 26.59 -13.80
C ARG A 198 12.36 26.84 -14.96
N TYR A 199 11.56 27.89 -14.86
CA TYR A 199 10.70 28.36 -15.95
C TYR A 199 11.35 29.58 -16.63
N THR A 200 11.29 29.63 -17.95
CA THR A 200 11.68 30.81 -18.74
C THR A 200 10.52 31.17 -19.67
N ASN A 201 9.96 32.36 -19.49
CA ASN A 201 8.86 32.85 -20.31
C ASN A 201 9.33 33.03 -21.77
N PRO A 202 8.74 32.33 -22.75
CA PRO A 202 9.21 32.39 -24.14
C PRO A 202 8.96 33.75 -24.80
N GLY A 203 8.00 34.54 -24.32
CA GLY A 203 7.67 35.87 -24.85
C GLY A 203 8.52 37.00 -24.27
N THR A 204 8.91 36.93 -22.99
CA THR A 204 9.66 38.00 -22.31
C THR A 204 11.13 37.66 -22.05
N GLY A 205 11.50 36.37 -22.03
CA GLY A 205 12.81 35.90 -21.62
C GLY A 205 13.05 35.95 -20.10
N GLU A 206 12.04 36.33 -19.30
CA GLU A 206 12.12 36.31 -17.84
C GLU A 206 12.25 34.86 -17.35
N SER A 207 13.16 34.62 -16.41
CA SER A 207 13.42 33.29 -15.87
C SER A 207 13.37 33.28 -14.34
N TYR A 208 12.67 32.33 -13.76
CA TYR A 208 12.49 32.16 -12.30
C TYR A 208 12.25 30.69 -11.95
N TRP A 209 12.37 30.35 -10.67
CA TRP A 209 12.04 29.03 -10.16
C TRP A 209 10.54 28.90 -9.92
N VAL A 210 9.98 27.75 -10.27
CA VAL A 210 8.60 27.37 -9.97
C VAL A 210 8.63 26.14 -9.07
N MET A 211 7.86 26.18 -7.98
CA MET A 211 7.58 25.04 -7.13
C MET A 211 6.14 24.58 -7.36
N ALA A 212 5.94 23.29 -7.57
CA ALA A 212 4.68 22.59 -7.39
C ALA A 212 4.76 21.77 -6.11
N ALA A 213 3.82 21.96 -5.20
CA ALA A 213 3.68 21.20 -3.96
C ALA A 213 2.18 20.90 -3.74
N VAL A 214 1.82 20.09 -2.75
CA VAL A 214 0.42 19.71 -2.50
C VAL A 214 -0.08 20.14 -1.13
N GLU A 215 -1.34 20.58 -1.07
CA GLU A 215 -2.15 20.50 0.15
C GLU A 215 -2.96 19.20 0.07
N ALA A 216 -2.39 18.14 0.63
CA ALA A 216 -2.70 16.76 0.27
C ALA A 216 -4.17 16.37 0.53
N LEU A 217 -4.71 16.75 1.70
CA LEU A 217 -6.13 16.51 2.06
C LEU A 217 -7.11 17.47 1.39
N GLN A 218 -6.63 18.53 0.74
CA GLN A 218 -7.47 19.45 -0.03
C GLN A 218 -7.52 19.09 -1.51
N TYR A 219 -6.75 18.08 -1.94
CA TYR A 219 -6.62 17.65 -3.33
C TYR A 219 -6.21 18.82 -4.23
N LYS A 220 -5.18 19.56 -3.80
CA LYS A 220 -4.70 20.75 -4.50
C LYS A 220 -3.21 20.72 -4.70
N VAL A 221 -2.80 20.98 -5.93
CA VAL A 221 -1.42 21.40 -6.24
C VAL A 221 -1.36 22.92 -6.08
N VAL A 222 -0.41 23.41 -5.29
CA VAL A 222 -0.14 24.83 -5.07
C VAL A 222 1.15 25.22 -5.80
N LEU A 223 1.09 26.26 -6.62
CA LEU A 223 2.21 26.75 -7.43
C LEU A 223 2.82 28.01 -6.81
N TYR A 224 4.15 28.06 -6.75
CA TYR A 224 4.89 29.20 -6.21
C TYR A 224 6.05 29.61 -7.13
N ARG A 225 6.38 30.90 -7.13
CA ARG A 225 7.55 31.50 -7.81
C ARG A 225 8.63 31.87 -6.81
N SER A 226 9.89 31.68 -7.19
CA SER A 226 11.04 32.25 -6.48
C SER A 226 12.11 32.75 -7.45
N ASP A 227 12.73 33.88 -7.12
CA ASP A 227 13.90 34.37 -7.83
C ASP A 227 15.22 33.79 -7.25
N ASP A 228 15.19 33.25 -6.03
CA ASP A 228 16.40 32.91 -5.25
C ASP A 228 16.31 31.61 -4.43
N LEU A 229 15.30 30.78 -4.66
CA LEU A 229 14.97 29.51 -3.96
C LEU A 229 14.63 29.65 -2.46
N ARG A 230 14.73 30.85 -1.89
CA ARG A 230 14.49 31.10 -0.45
C ARG A 230 13.19 31.86 -0.21
N ASN A 231 12.87 32.80 -1.10
CA ASN A 231 11.67 33.63 -0.99
C ASN A 231 10.65 33.16 -2.02
N TRP A 232 9.51 32.66 -1.54
CA TRP A 232 8.47 32.09 -2.39
C TRP A 232 7.22 32.96 -2.38
N THR A 233 6.70 33.25 -3.58
CA THR A 233 5.44 33.97 -3.80
C THR A 233 4.42 33.03 -4.44
N HIS A 234 3.24 32.92 -3.85
CA HIS A 234 2.16 32.09 -4.41
C HIS A 234 1.76 32.59 -5.80
N LEU A 235 1.55 31.66 -6.73
CA LEU A 235 1.13 31.91 -8.10
C LEU A 235 -0.35 31.56 -8.29
N SER A 236 -0.69 30.27 -8.20
CA SER A 236 -2.03 29.73 -8.42
C SER A 236 -2.20 28.38 -7.72
N ASP A 237 -3.42 27.85 -7.75
CA ASP A 237 -3.76 26.50 -7.31
C ASP A 237 -4.38 25.71 -8.47
N PHE A 238 -4.20 24.39 -8.48
CA PHE A 238 -4.88 23.45 -9.37
C PHE A 238 -5.55 22.34 -8.53
N GLY A 239 -6.77 21.94 -8.90
CA GLY A 239 -7.55 20.89 -8.23
C GLY A 239 -8.63 21.42 -7.26
N PRO A 240 -9.49 20.53 -6.72
CA PRO A 240 -9.59 19.09 -7.00
C PRO A 240 -9.94 18.79 -8.47
N ALA A 241 -9.43 17.67 -9.00
CA ALA A 241 -9.71 17.22 -10.36
C ALA A 241 -9.47 15.71 -10.51
N ASN A 242 -10.31 15.01 -11.27
CA ASN A 242 -10.22 13.55 -11.47
C ASN A 242 -10.12 12.78 -10.12
N ALA A 243 -9.15 11.89 -9.94
CA ALA A 243 -9.11 11.00 -8.77
C ALA A 243 -8.77 11.76 -7.48
N THR A 244 -9.67 11.68 -6.51
CA THR A 244 -9.58 12.30 -5.17
C THR A 244 -9.90 11.31 -4.05
N GLY A 245 -9.83 10.01 -4.35
CA GLY A 245 -10.13 8.93 -3.39
C GLY A 245 -9.18 8.85 -2.20
N GLY A 246 -8.05 9.55 -2.25
CA GLY A 246 -7.09 9.67 -1.16
C GLY A 246 -6.25 10.92 -1.28
N ILE A 247 -5.29 11.06 -0.37
CA ILE A 247 -4.43 12.25 -0.27
C ILE A 247 -3.60 12.42 -1.53
N TRP A 248 -3.51 13.64 -2.05
CA TRP A 248 -2.63 13.95 -3.18
C TRP A 248 -1.20 14.14 -2.72
N GLU A 249 -0.26 13.54 -3.42
CA GLU A 249 1.17 13.50 -3.10
C GLU A 249 2.03 13.63 -4.37
N CYS A 250 3.31 13.93 -4.17
CA CYS A 250 4.36 13.90 -5.21
C CYS A 250 3.93 14.51 -6.57
N PRO A 251 3.64 15.82 -6.64
CA PRO A 251 3.36 16.49 -7.90
C PRO A 251 4.63 16.62 -8.77
N ASP A 252 4.48 16.59 -10.08
CA ASP A 252 5.54 16.99 -11.02
C ASP A 252 4.96 17.78 -12.21
N LEU A 253 5.64 18.84 -12.66
CA LEU A 253 5.17 19.71 -13.74
C LEU A 253 6.29 19.94 -14.75
N PHE A 254 6.08 19.50 -15.99
CA PHE A 254 7.08 19.62 -17.06
C PHE A 254 6.46 19.75 -18.46
N PRO A 255 7.17 20.41 -19.40
CA PRO A 255 6.73 20.48 -20.79
C PRO A 255 7.18 19.26 -21.59
N LEU A 256 6.38 18.86 -22.59
CA LEU A 256 6.71 17.84 -23.59
C LEU A 256 6.22 18.27 -24.99
N PRO A 257 7.03 18.03 -26.05
CA PRO A 257 6.55 18.17 -27.42
C PRO A 257 5.58 17.03 -27.77
N VAL A 258 4.47 17.37 -28.41
CA VAL A 258 3.47 16.41 -28.90
C VAL A 258 3.98 15.81 -30.21
N ASP A 259 4.03 14.48 -30.28
CA ASP A 259 4.58 13.71 -31.40
C ASP A 259 6.02 14.10 -31.77
N GLY A 260 6.77 14.66 -30.80
CA GLY A 260 8.13 15.15 -31.01
C GLY A 260 8.22 16.49 -31.76
N ASP A 261 7.11 17.20 -31.99
CA ASP A 261 7.12 18.53 -32.60
C ASP A 261 7.33 19.63 -31.53
N PRO A 262 8.49 20.30 -31.47
CA PRO A 262 8.74 21.37 -30.50
C PRO A 262 7.87 22.61 -30.73
N ALA A 263 7.27 22.79 -31.92
CA ALA A 263 6.31 23.87 -32.17
C ALA A 263 4.95 23.61 -31.52
N ASN A 264 4.68 22.36 -31.10
CA ASN A 264 3.47 21.94 -30.42
C ASN A 264 3.84 21.32 -29.06
N THR A 265 4.14 22.18 -28.08
CA THR A 265 4.48 21.77 -26.72
C THR A 265 3.26 21.88 -25.82
N LYS A 266 3.02 20.85 -25.00
CA LYS A 266 2.05 20.85 -23.91
C LYS A 266 2.75 20.64 -22.58
N TRP A 267 2.10 21.03 -21.51
CA TRP A 267 2.55 20.78 -20.14
C TRP A 267 1.83 19.57 -19.58
N VAL A 268 2.57 18.77 -18.80
CA VAL A 268 2.05 17.62 -18.07
C VAL A 268 2.20 17.91 -16.59
N LEU A 269 1.08 17.84 -15.86
CA LEU A 269 1.04 17.86 -14.41
C LEU A 269 0.76 16.44 -13.91
N VAL A 270 1.73 15.83 -13.24
CA VAL A 270 1.58 14.56 -12.53
C VAL A 270 1.11 14.84 -11.11
N VAL A 271 0.22 13.99 -10.60
CA VAL A 271 -0.22 13.96 -9.20
C VAL A 271 -0.36 12.50 -8.79
N ASN A 272 0.28 12.10 -7.71
CA ASN A 272 0.09 10.77 -7.12
C ASN A 272 -0.97 10.84 -6.01
N LEU A 273 -1.62 9.71 -5.69
CA LEU A 273 -2.55 9.64 -4.57
C LEU A 273 -2.53 8.30 -3.83
N ASN A 274 -2.90 8.34 -2.55
CA ASN A 274 -3.06 7.16 -1.70
C ASN A 274 -4.18 7.34 -0.65
N PRO A 275 -5.11 6.38 -0.46
CA PRO A 275 -5.46 5.32 -1.42
C PRO A 275 -6.27 5.89 -2.60
N GLY A 276 -6.88 5.04 -3.43
CA GLY A 276 -7.84 5.44 -4.46
C GLY A 276 -7.30 5.48 -5.88
N SER A 277 -6.18 4.79 -6.15
CA SER A 277 -5.74 4.51 -7.51
C SER A 277 -6.74 3.61 -8.26
N VAL A 278 -6.60 3.53 -9.59
CA VAL A 278 -7.46 2.66 -10.41
C VAL A 278 -7.36 1.17 -10.05
N ALA A 279 -6.20 0.72 -9.56
CA ALA A 279 -5.94 -0.65 -9.13
C ALA A 279 -6.28 -0.89 -7.65
N GLY A 280 -6.66 0.16 -6.90
CA GLY A 280 -6.68 0.16 -5.44
C GLY A 280 -5.36 0.64 -4.84
N GLY A 281 -5.35 0.93 -3.54
CA GLY A 281 -4.16 1.44 -2.86
C GLY A 281 -3.62 2.72 -3.51
N SER A 282 -2.29 2.82 -3.60
CA SER A 282 -1.59 4.00 -4.12
C SER A 282 -1.32 3.97 -5.62
N GLY A 283 -1.31 5.13 -6.30
CA GLY A 283 -0.94 5.22 -7.72
C GLY A 283 -0.83 6.65 -8.26
N GLY A 284 -0.46 6.79 -9.55
CA GLY A 284 -0.20 8.08 -10.19
C GLY A 284 -1.18 8.43 -11.31
N GLN A 285 -1.71 9.66 -11.31
CA GLN A 285 -2.47 10.24 -12.43
C GLN A 285 -1.71 11.43 -13.04
N TYR A 286 -2.10 11.83 -14.25
CA TYR A 286 -1.56 13.01 -14.90
C TYR A 286 -2.63 13.83 -15.63
N PHE A 287 -2.29 15.08 -15.90
CA PHE A 287 -3.12 16.02 -16.65
C PHE A 287 -2.28 16.63 -17.76
N VAL A 288 -2.82 16.69 -18.96
CA VAL A 288 -2.23 17.42 -20.09
C VAL A 288 -2.89 18.79 -20.17
N GLY A 289 -2.13 19.83 -20.47
CA GLY A 289 -2.64 21.19 -20.54
C GLY A 289 -1.58 22.22 -20.92
N ASP A 290 -1.80 23.45 -20.48
CA ASP A 290 -0.92 24.59 -20.72
C ASP A 290 -0.49 25.25 -19.40
N PHE A 291 0.77 25.68 -19.31
CA PHE A 291 1.28 26.48 -18.21
C PHE A 291 1.81 27.81 -18.74
N ASP A 292 1.23 28.92 -18.27
CA ASP A 292 1.60 30.27 -18.75
C ASP A 292 2.76 30.91 -17.95
N GLY A 293 3.31 30.18 -16.98
CA GLY A 293 4.29 30.66 -15.99
C GLY A 293 3.67 30.98 -14.63
N THR A 294 2.34 31.08 -14.54
CA THR A 294 1.60 31.33 -13.30
C THR A 294 0.58 30.23 -13.04
N THR A 295 -0.26 29.89 -14.03
CA THR A 295 -1.39 28.97 -13.90
C THR A 295 -1.24 27.78 -14.83
N PHE A 296 -1.45 26.57 -14.30
CA PHE A 296 -1.65 25.37 -15.11
C PHE A 296 -3.15 25.21 -15.42
N THR A 297 -3.50 25.10 -16.71
CA THR A 297 -4.87 24.88 -17.18
C THR A 297 -4.94 23.54 -17.88
N SER A 298 -5.65 22.58 -17.27
CA SER A 298 -5.85 21.23 -17.81
C SER A 298 -6.80 21.25 -19.01
N GLU A 299 -6.48 20.45 -20.02
CA GLU A 299 -7.36 20.10 -21.15
C GLU A 299 -7.83 18.63 -21.10
N SER A 300 -7.33 17.83 -20.13
CA SER A 300 -7.64 16.40 -20.00
C SER A 300 -8.42 16.02 -18.73
N THR A 301 -8.84 17.00 -17.93
CA THR A 301 -9.73 16.75 -16.78
C THR A 301 -11.08 16.24 -17.26
N VAL A 302 -11.53 15.12 -16.70
CA VAL A 302 -12.84 14.52 -16.95
C VAL A 302 -13.88 15.25 -16.10
N SER A 303 -15.01 15.62 -16.71
CA SER A 303 -16.07 16.35 -16.01
C SER A 303 -17.06 15.41 -15.33
N ASP A 304 -17.39 15.70 -14.07
CA ASP A 304 -18.39 14.95 -13.32
C ASP A 304 -19.85 15.26 -13.74
N ALA A 305 -20.08 16.30 -14.55
CA ALA A 305 -21.41 16.84 -14.80
C ALA A 305 -22.22 16.11 -15.90
N ALA A 306 -21.61 15.17 -16.64
CA ALA A 306 -22.28 14.49 -17.74
C ALA A 306 -22.87 13.15 -17.28
N ALA A 307 -24.21 13.05 -17.34
CA ALA A 307 -24.90 11.76 -17.29
C ALA A 307 -24.84 11.06 -18.66
N PRO A 308 -24.79 9.72 -18.70
CA PRO A 308 -24.94 8.96 -19.93
C PRO A 308 -26.34 9.19 -20.54
N ASP A 309 -26.49 8.89 -21.83
CA ASP A 309 -27.81 8.89 -22.46
C ASP A 309 -28.71 7.81 -21.82
N GLY A 310 -29.95 8.16 -21.49
CA GLY A 310 -30.91 7.24 -20.87
C GLY A 310 -32.08 7.94 -20.21
N ASP A 311 -33.02 7.14 -19.68
CA ASP A 311 -34.17 7.61 -18.92
C ASP A 311 -33.85 7.60 -17.42
N LEU A 312 -34.02 8.77 -16.77
CA LEU A 312 -33.80 8.92 -15.34
C LEU A 312 -34.96 8.33 -14.53
N PHE A 313 -34.68 7.34 -13.69
CA PHE A 313 -35.64 6.78 -12.75
C PHE A 313 -35.61 7.50 -11.41
N ALA A 314 -34.42 7.74 -10.85
CA ALA A 314 -34.25 8.48 -9.61
C ALA A 314 -32.91 9.24 -9.57
N GLY A 315 -32.98 10.57 -9.47
CA GLY A 315 -31.81 11.45 -9.28
C GLY A 315 -31.85 12.26 -7.98
N PHE A 316 -32.81 11.97 -7.09
CA PHE A 316 -32.89 12.52 -5.72
C PHE A 316 -32.83 14.06 -5.55
N ASP A 317 -32.98 14.83 -6.62
CA ASP A 317 -32.96 16.30 -6.65
C ASP A 317 -34.20 17.00 -6.06
N GLY A 318 -35.29 16.25 -5.87
CA GLY A 318 -36.61 16.78 -5.48
C GLY A 318 -36.70 17.26 -4.02
N GLY A 319 -35.70 16.94 -3.19
CA GLY A 319 -35.70 17.26 -1.75
C GLY A 319 -36.59 16.37 -0.88
N SER A 320 -37.06 15.23 -1.41
CA SER A 320 -37.82 14.19 -0.70
C SER A 320 -37.53 12.81 -1.31
N TYR A 321 -37.77 11.75 -0.55
CA TYR A 321 -37.78 10.36 -1.04
C TYR A 321 -39.16 9.94 -1.56
N ASP A 322 -39.91 10.84 -2.21
CA ASP A 322 -41.29 10.56 -2.61
C ASP A 322 -41.40 9.28 -3.46
N GLY A 323 -42.27 8.36 -3.02
CA GLY A 323 -42.46 7.04 -3.65
C GLY A 323 -41.55 5.93 -3.14
N TRP A 324 -40.43 6.25 -2.48
CA TRP A 324 -39.55 5.27 -1.86
C TRP A 324 -40.01 4.92 -0.44
N THR A 325 -39.72 3.70 -0.01
CA THR A 325 -39.98 3.24 1.36
C THR A 325 -38.70 3.30 2.17
N VAL A 326 -38.65 4.22 3.14
CA VAL A 326 -37.52 4.39 4.08
C VAL A 326 -37.68 3.41 5.25
N GLY A 327 -36.74 2.49 5.42
CA GLY A 327 -36.67 1.51 6.49
C GLY A 327 -35.43 1.69 7.35
N ASN A 328 -35.44 2.68 8.24
CA ASN A 328 -34.38 2.85 9.24
C ASN A 328 -34.55 1.88 10.41
N GLU A 329 -33.44 1.40 10.98
CA GLU A 329 -33.47 0.68 12.25
C GLU A 329 -34.13 1.58 13.34
N PRO A 330 -34.96 1.00 14.24
CA PRO A 330 -35.49 1.73 15.39
C PRO A 330 -34.44 1.86 16.52
N GLY A 331 -34.19 3.07 17.03
CA GLY A 331 -33.24 3.30 18.14
C GLY A 331 -32.95 4.77 18.47
N ASN A 332 -31.85 5.04 19.19
CA ASN A 332 -31.52 6.34 19.80
C ASN A 332 -30.91 7.37 18.82
N TRP A 333 -30.90 7.06 17.53
CA TRP A 333 -30.37 7.91 16.45
C TRP A 333 -31.51 8.72 15.87
N ARG A 334 -31.29 10.01 15.64
CA ARG A 334 -32.40 10.96 15.50
C ARG A 334 -33.17 10.71 14.19
N ASN A 335 -32.48 10.27 13.13
CA ASN A 335 -33.09 10.10 11.80
C ASN A 335 -32.67 8.85 10.99
N GLY A 336 -31.89 7.90 11.54
CA GLY A 336 -31.38 6.74 10.79
C GLY A 336 -30.40 7.10 9.65
N PRO A 337 -29.89 6.13 8.86
CA PRO A 337 -28.89 6.42 7.82
C PRO A 337 -29.45 7.28 6.68
N TRP A 338 -30.76 7.21 6.40
CA TRP A 338 -31.35 7.91 5.25
C TRP A 338 -31.87 9.31 5.55
N GLY A 339 -32.07 9.66 6.82
CA GLY A 339 -32.71 10.91 7.20
C GLY A 339 -34.19 11.00 6.75
N ASP A 340 -34.73 12.21 6.69
CA ASP A 340 -36.09 12.50 6.20
C ASP A 340 -36.14 12.85 4.69
N ALA A 341 -34.98 13.13 4.09
CA ALA A 341 -34.83 13.58 2.70
C ALA A 341 -33.40 13.34 2.19
N PRO A 342 -33.19 13.31 0.85
CA PRO A 342 -31.85 13.28 0.26
C PRO A 342 -30.93 14.37 0.80
N ALA A 343 -29.64 14.06 0.96
CA ALA A 343 -28.63 15.02 1.36
C ALA A 343 -28.28 15.94 0.16
N SER A 344 -27.82 17.17 0.42
CA SER A 344 -27.37 18.09 -0.63
C SER A 344 -25.86 18.01 -0.91
N GLY A 345 -25.24 16.87 -0.61
CA GLY A 345 -23.79 16.66 -0.63
C GLY A 345 -23.24 16.17 0.70
N THR A 346 -22.08 16.71 1.11
CA THR A 346 -21.32 16.28 2.30
C THR A 346 -22.05 16.55 3.62
N LEU A 347 -22.10 15.56 4.49
CA LEU A 347 -22.67 15.66 5.84
C LEU A 347 -21.60 16.03 6.89
N PRO A 348 -21.98 16.60 8.05
CA PRO A 348 -21.02 16.94 9.11
C PRO A 348 -20.24 15.71 9.61
N GLY A 349 -18.91 15.81 9.61
CA GLY A 349 -18.01 14.72 10.04
C GLY A 349 -17.64 13.74 8.93
N GLN A 350 -18.26 13.87 7.74
CA GLN A 350 -17.94 13.10 6.55
C GLN A 350 -16.76 13.72 5.79
N ASN A 351 -16.04 12.90 5.03
CA ASN A 351 -15.09 13.39 4.05
C ASN A 351 -15.84 14.09 2.88
N ALA A 352 -15.12 14.87 2.07
CA ALA A 352 -15.76 15.64 0.99
C ALA A 352 -16.39 14.73 -0.07
N VAL A 353 -17.71 14.79 -0.19
CA VAL A 353 -18.52 14.06 -1.17
C VAL A 353 -18.47 14.73 -2.53
N SER A 354 -18.22 13.96 -3.59
CA SER A 354 -18.10 14.43 -4.97
C SER A 354 -18.65 13.40 -5.98
N GLY A 355 -18.70 13.75 -7.27
CA GLY A 355 -19.16 12.86 -8.33
C GLY A 355 -20.68 12.71 -8.52
N PHE A 356 -21.51 13.19 -7.58
CA PHE A 356 -22.97 13.24 -7.75
C PHE A 356 -23.40 14.35 -8.73
N ILE A 357 -24.58 14.22 -9.32
CA ILE A 357 -25.14 15.14 -10.32
C ILE A 357 -26.43 15.74 -9.78
N GLY A 358 -26.50 17.07 -9.72
CA GLY A 358 -27.70 17.78 -9.33
C GLY A 358 -27.62 18.39 -7.94
N ALA A 359 -28.76 18.47 -7.26
CA ALA A 359 -28.97 19.12 -5.97
C ALA A 359 -29.08 18.14 -4.79
N GLY A 360 -29.27 16.84 -5.04
CA GLY A 360 -29.41 15.86 -3.96
C GLY A 360 -28.85 14.47 -4.28
N LEU A 361 -28.56 13.69 -3.24
CA LEU A 361 -28.16 12.28 -3.32
C LEU A 361 -28.64 11.48 -2.09
N VAL A 362 -28.73 10.16 -2.23
CA VAL A 362 -28.85 9.25 -1.07
C VAL A 362 -27.48 9.19 -0.40
N ASN A 363 -27.42 9.48 0.90
CA ASN A 363 -26.18 9.47 1.67
C ASN A 363 -26.42 8.78 3.02
N GLY A 364 -25.89 7.57 3.18
CA GLY A 364 -26.05 6.74 4.38
C GLY A 364 -25.34 7.25 5.63
N PHE A 365 -24.40 8.21 5.51
CA PHE A 365 -23.59 8.72 6.62
C PHE A 365 -24.36 9.61 7.62
N ASN A 366 -25.69 9.70 7.51
CA ASN A 366 -26.47 10.54 8.40
C ASN A 366 -26.44 10.00 9.86
N ASP A 367 -26.07 10.88 10.80
CA ASP A 367 -25.70 10.52 12.19
C ASP A 367 -24.44 9.61 12.30
N GLY A 368 -23.56 9.63 11.29
CA GLY A 368 -22.32 8.83 11.19
C GLY A 368 -22.57 7.45 10.58
N ASP A 369 -21.57 6.55 10.63
CA ASP A 369 -21.72 5.16 10.13
C ASP A 369 -22.58 4.28 11.05
N TRP A 370 -23.00 4.78 12.22
CA TRP A 370 -23.62 3.92 13.23
C TRP A 370 -25.04 3.45 12.88
N PRO A 371 -25.95 4.27 12.33
CA PRO A 371 -27.30 3.81 12.00
C PRO A 371 -27.30 2.86 10.80
N ILE A 372 -28.18 1.85 10.82
CA ILE A 372 -28.39 0.93 9.68
C ILE A 372 -29.84 1.01 9.18
N GLY A 373 -30.06 0.61 7.93
CA GLY A 373 -31.38 0.66 7.29
C GLY A 373 -31.37 0.29 5.81
N ALA A 374 -32.54 0.30 5.21
CA ALA A 374 -32.74 0.09 3.79
C ALA A 374 -33.71 1.11 3.19
N LEU A 375 -33.51 1.46 1.92
CA LEU A 375 -34.36 2.34 1.13
C LEU A 375 -34.83 1.57 -0.11
N GLU A 376 -36.14 1.35 -0.25
CA GLU A 376 -36.72 0.52 -1.32
C GLU A 376 -37.49 1.38 -2.34
N SER A 377 -37.22 1.19 -3.63
CA SER A 377 -37.92 1.89 -4.70
C SER A 377 -39.35 1.36 -4.93
N PRO A 378 -40.22 2.11 -5.63
CA PRO A 378 -41.37 1.50 -6.31
C PRO A 378 -40.92 0.39 -7.25
N ALA A 379 -41.79 -0.60 -7.47
CA ALA A 379 -41.57 -1.59 -8.50
C ALA A 379 -41.65 -0.98 -9.91
N PHE A 380 -40.83 -1.46 -10.83
CA PHE A 380 -40.79 -1.09 -12.24
C PHE A 380 -40.63 -2.33 -13.13
N THR A 381 -40.89 -2.20 -14.44
CA THR A 381 -40.63 -3.26 -15.43
C THR A 381 -39.31 -3.00 -16.13
N ILE A 382 -38.46 -4.01 -16.23
CA ILE A 382 -37.17 -3.90 -16.95
C ILE A 382 -37.46 -3.80 -18.45
N GLY A 383 -37.24 -2.61 -19.01
CA GLY A 383 -37.46 -2.31 -20.43
C GLY A 383 -36.15 -2.22 -21.23
N ASP A 384 -35.17 -1.51 -20.69
CA ASP A 384 -33.87 -1.28 -21.30
C ASP A 384 -32.83 -2.32 -20.86
N ARG A 385 -31.73 -2.42 -21.62
CA ARG A 385 -30.68 -3.41 -21.39
C ARG A 385 -29.82 -3.12 -20.16
N PHE A 386 -29.56 -1.85 -19.89
CA PHE A 386 -28.64 -1.45 -18.82
C PHE A 386 -29.33 -0.60 -17.76
N VAL A 387 -28.93 -0.86 -16.51
CA VAL A 387 -29.17 0.04 -15.39
C VAL A 387 -27.84 0.68 -15.01
N ASN A 388 -27.73 2.00 -15.16
CA ASN A 388 -26.56 2.79 -14.78
C ASN A 388 -26.86 3.53 -13.48
N LEU A 389 -25.90 3.56 -12.57
CA LEU A 389 -26.02 4.15 -11.24
C LEU A 389 -24.72 4.84 -10.85
N LEU A 390 -24.81 5.99 -10.18
CA LEU A 390 -23.69 6.58 -9.47
C LEU A 390 -23.65 6.01 -8.05
N VAL A 391 -22.53 5.38 -7.68
CA VAL A 391 -22.36 4.77 -6.34
C VAL A 391 -21.03 5.18 -5.73
N GLY A 392 -21.08 5.54 -4.45
CA GLY A 392 -19.93 5.79 -3.58
C GLY A 392 -20.15 5.14 -2.20
N GLY A 393 -19.30 5.44 -1.25
CA GLY A 393 -19.28 4.85 0.09
C GLY A 393 -18.52 3.51 0.14
N GLY A 394 -18.95 2.63 1.04
CA GLY A 394 -18.32 1.37 1.37
C GLY A 394 -18.41 0.29 0.30
N ASN A 395 -17.40 -0.58 0.31
CA ASN A 395 -17.26 -1.72 -0.58
C ASN A 395 -17.68 -3.04 0.09
N HIS A 396 -18.91 -3.07 0.62
CA HIS A 396 -19.47 -4.27 1.26
C HIS A 396 -20.65 -4.78 0.43
N PRO A 397 -20.44 -5.70 -0.53
CA PRO A 397 -21.51 -6.19 -1.38
C PRO A 397 -22.45 -7.11 -0.61
N HIS A 398 -23.67 -7.27 -1.14
CA HIS A 398 -24.57 -8.34 -0.74
C HIS A 398 -23.89 -9.71 -0.87
N LEU A 399 -24.03 -10.56 0.16
CA LEU A 399 -23.58 -11.94 0.14
C LEU A 399 -24.79 -12.86 0.14
N GLU A 400 -24.86 -13.77 -0.84
CA GLU A 400 -25.94 -14.75 -0.93
C GLU A 400 -26.02 -15.60 0.36
N GLY A 401 -27.23 -15.89 0.81
CA GLY A 401 -27.47 -16.67 2.04
C GLY A 401 -27.33 -15.88 3.34
N THR A 402 -27.12 -14.56 3.27
CA THR A 402 -27.17 -13.67 4.44
C THR A 402 -28.53 -13.02 4.63
N GLN A 403 -28.80 -12.52 5.84
CA GLN A 403 -30.02 -11.80 6.21
C GLN A 403 -29.71 -10.40 6.75
N LEU A 404 -30.56 -9.40 6.51
CA LEU A 404 -30.29 -8.03 6.97
C LEU A 404 -30.35 -7.90 8.50
N GLY A 405 -31.29 -8.60 9.12
CA GLY A 405 -31.43 -8.64 10.57
C GLY A 405 -30.47 -9.63 11.22
N ASN A 406 -30.70 -9.88 12.50
CA ASN A 406 -29.91 -10.82 13.28
C ASN A 406 -30.78 -11.93 13.88
N GLU A 407 -31.81 -12.35 13.15
CA GLU A 407 -32.79 -13.32 13.63
C GLU A 407 -32.16 -14.69 13.86
N PRO A 408 -32.45 -15.36 14.99
CA PRO A 408 -31.98 -16.70 15.24
C PRO A 408 -32.66 -17.73 14.31
N PRO A 409 -31.98 -18.82 13.95
CA PRO A 409 -32.60 -19.90 13.18
C PRO A 409 -33.73 -20.55 13.97
N ALA A 410 -34.63 -21.22 13.25
CA ALA A 410 -35.65 -22.04 13.87
C ALA A 410 -35.01 -23.24 14.58
N GLY A 411 -35.28 -23.40 15.88
CA GLY A 411 -34.73 -24.52 16.63
C GLY A 411 -34.94 -24.40 18.12
N ARG A 412 -34.28 -25.30 18.84
CA ARG A 412 -34.26 -25.32 20.30
C ARG A 412 -33.11 -24.45 20.80
N LEU A 413 -33.47 -23.31 21.39
CA LEU A 413 -32.54 -22.47 22.13
C LEU A 413 -31.99 -23.23 23.35
N LEU A 414 -30.67 -23.20 23.50
CA LEU A 414 -29.95 -23.78 24.63
C LEU A 414 -29.69 -22.69 25.69
N PHE A 415 -29.69 -23.12 26.95
CA PHE A 415 -29.33 -22.29 28.10
C PHE A 415 -30.08 -20.96 28.18
N ASP A 416 -31.32 -20.92 27.68
CA ASP A 416 -32.19 -19.74 27.64
C ASP A 416 -31.52 -18.50 27.01
N GLY A 417 -30.57 -18.69 26.09
CA GLY A 417 -29.81 -17.59 25.49
C GLY A 417 -29.02 -16.76 26.51
N PHE A 418 -28.67 -17.34 27.65
CA PHE A 418 -28.02 -16.67 28.78
C PHE A 418 -28.86 -15.61 29.51
N GLU A 419 -30.15 -15.50 29.18
CA GLU A 419 -31.11 -14.55 29.80
C GLU A 419 -31.61 -15.03 31.17
N PHE A 420 -30.68 -15.40 32.05
CA PHE A 420 -30.98 -15.80 33.42
C PHE A 420 -31.43 -14.60 34.26
N ALA A 421 -32.08 -14.86 35.40
CA ALA A 421 -32.49 -13.80 36.32
C ALA A 421 -31.29 -12.98 36.83
N ASP A 422 -31.48 -11.68 37.05
CA ASP A 422 -30.41 -10.80 37.54
C ASP A 422 -29.78 -11.30 38.84
N GLY A 423 -28.44 -11.29 38.88
CA GLY A 423 -27.64 -11.81 39.99
C GLY A 423 -27.40 -13.33 39.94
N THR A 424 -27.93 -14.05 38.94
CA THR A 424 -27.61 -15.47 38.71
C THR A 424 -26.25 -15.58 38.01
N THR A 425 -25.33 -16.37 38.58
CA THR A 425 -24.03 -16.66 37.96
C THR A 425 -24.13 -17.89 37.04
N LEU A 426 -23.17 -18.06 36.14
CA LEU A 426 -23.04 -19.29 35.34
C LEU A 426 -23.00 -20.57 36.22
N ALA A 427 -22.33 -20.52 37.37
CA ALA A 427 -22.25 -21.68 38.26
C ALA A 427 -23.63 -22.11 38.80
N ASP A 428 -24.53 -21.16 39.03
CA ASP A 428 -25.90 -21.44 39.50
C ASP A 428 -26.74 -22.17 38.45
N THR A 429 -26.34 -22.10 37.17
CA THR A 429 -27.01 -22.75 36.04
C THR A 429 -26.30 -24.04 35.59
N GLY A 430 -25.24 -24.45 36.31
CA GLY A 430 -24.50 -25.68 36.06
C GLY A 430 -23.35 -25.54 35.05
N TRP A 431 -23.03 -24.33 34.62
CA TRP A 431 -21.80 -24.07 33.86
C TRP A 431 -20.58 -24.14 34.79
N GLU A 432 -19.47 -24.62 34.25
CA GLU A 432 -18.18 -24.71 34.94
C GLU A 432 -17.25 -23.62 34.41
N ALA A 433 -16.64 -22.85 35.31
CA ALA A 433 -15.63 -21.85 34.97
C ALA A 433 -14.27 -22.23 35.57
N THR A 434 -13.18 -21.96 34.85
CA THR A 434 -11.80 -22.18 35.32
C THR A 434 -10.97 -20.90 35.19
N GLY A 435 -9.74 -20.93 35.73
CA GLY A 435 -8.78 -19.83 35.58
C GLY A 435 -9.26 -18.49 36.14
N ASP A 436 -8.93 -17.41 35.44
CA ASP A 436 -9.31 -16.04 35.75
C ASP A 436 -10.84 -15.82 35.61
N LEU A 437 -11.51 -16.60 34.75
CA LEU A 437 -12.97 -16.54 34.54
C LEU A 437 -13.77 -17.09 35.74
N ALA A 438 -13.14 -17.89 36.61
CA ALA A 438 -13.74 -18.37 37.86
C ALA A 438 -13.54 -17.40 39.04
N ALA A 439 -12.65 -16.41 38.91
CA ALA A 439 -12.26 -15.53 40.02
C ALA A 439 -13.38 -14.54 40.40
N GLU A 440 -14.13 -14.05 39.42
CA GLU A 440 -15.21 -13.06 39.59
C GLU A 440 -16.51 -13.56 38.93
N PRO A 441 -17.15 -14.64 39.45
CA PRO A 441 -18.23 -15.37 38.76
C PRO A 441 -19.51 -14.56 38.52
N TRP A 442 -19.67 -13.40 39.17
CA TRP A 442 -20.80 -12.48 38.93
C TRP A 442 -20.67 -11.68 37.62
N ARG A 443 -19.54 -11.77 36.92
CA ARG A 443 -19.31 -11.10 35.63
C ARG A 443 -19.87 -11.87 34.44
N ASN A 444 -20.18 -13.16 34.63
CA ASN A 444 -20.75 -13.99 33.59
C ASN A 444 -22.10 -14.62 34.02
N PRO A 445 -23.14 -14.57 33.16
CA PRO A 445 -23.12 -13.97 31.82
C PRO A 445 -23.03 -12.43 31.87
N SER A 446 -22.22 -11.86 30.97
CA SER A 446 -21.90 -10.44 30.90
C SER A 446 -23.04 -9.63 30.29
N THR A 447 -23.25 -8.43 30.81
CA THR A 447 -24.14 -7.40 30.23
C THR A 447 -23.40 -6.36 29.40
N ALA A 448 -22.07 -6.48 29.28
CA ALA A 448 -21.19 -5.56 28.57
C ALA A 448 -20.29 -6.27 27.54
N GLY A 449 -19.79 -5.48 26.57
CA GLY A 449 -18.89 -5.94 25.50
C GLY A 449 -19.60 -6.64 24.33
N GLY A 450 -19.09 -6.43 23.12
CA GLY A 450 -19.64 -7.03 21.89
C GLY A 450 -20.91 -6.37 21.35
N ASP A 451 -21.08 -6.44 20.03
CA ASP A 451 -22.18 -5.86 19.25
C ASP A 451 -23.02 -6.95 18.58
N TYR A 452 -24.28 -6.64 18.27
CA TYR A 452 -25.24 -7.61 17.68
C TYR A 452 -25.49 -8.87 18.51
N TYR A 453 -25.41 -8.77 19.83
CA TYR A 453 -25.96 -9.81 20.70
C TYR A 453 -27.50 -9.75 20.71
N LEU A 454 -28.15 -10.85 21.09
CA LEU A 454 -29.59 -10.97 21.21
C LEU A 454 -29.99 -11.03 22.69
N GLY A 455 -30.84 -10.09 23.11
CA GLY A 455 -31.24 -9.96 24.51
C GLY A 455 -30.39 -8.94 25.26
N ALA A 456 -29.96 -9.26 26.47
CA ALA A 456 -29.19 -8.39 27.36
C ALA A 456 -27.88 -9.03 27.85
N LYS A 457 -27.73 -10.36 27.76
CA LYS A 457 -26.65 -11.13 28.39
C LYS A 457 -25.95 -12.04 27.39
N ARG A 458 -24.64 -12.24 27.56
CA ARG A 458 -23.81 -13.14 26.74
C ARG A 458 -22.62 -13.68 27.52
N LEU A 459 -21.95 -14.69 26.98
CA LEU A 459 -20.62 -15.07 27.47
C LEU A 459 -19.58 -14.10 26.91
N ASN A 460 -18.68 -13.60 27.75
CA ASN A 460 -17.60 -12.73 27.31
C ASN A 460 -16.36 -13.01 28.16
N THR A 461 -15.22 -13.33 27.52
CA THR A 461 -13.98 -13.64 28.25
C THR A 461 -13.14 -12.39 28.56
N TRP A 462 -13.39 -11.25 27.90
CA TRP A 462 -12.80 -9.96 28.28
C TRP A 462 -13.44 -9.38 29.54
N GLU A 463 -14.76 -9.18 29.52
CA GLU A 463 -15.51 -8.60 30.67
C GLU A 463 -15.68 -9.63 31.80
N GLY A 464 -15.51 -10.91 31.48
CA GLY A 464 -15.75 -12.07 32.34
C GLY A 464 -14.74 -12.31 33.43
N GLY A 465 -13.59 -11.63 33.37
CA GLY A 465 -12.49 -11.76 34.33
C GLY A 465 -11.84 -10.41 34.65
N PRO A 466 -10.86 -10.39 35.57
CA PRO A 466 -10.27 -9.16 36.08
C PRO A 466 -9.21 -8.50 35.17
N ARG A 467 -8.83 -9.12 34.05
CA ARG A 467 -7.67 -8.73 33.22
C ARG A 467 -7.98 -8.38 31.75
N GLY A 468 -9.25 -8.27 31.35
CA GLY A 468 -9.60 -7.97 29.96
C GLY A 468 -9.07 -9.02 28.98
N ASP A 469 -8.34 -8.55 27.95
CA ASP A 469 -7.68 -9.36 26.90
C ASP A 469 -6.65 -10.38 27.42
N ASP A 470 -6.25 -10.29 28.69
CA ASP A 470 -5.29 -11.21 29.31
C ASP A 470 -5.97 -12.18 30.31
N ASN A 471 -7.29 -12.31 30.26
CA ASN A 471 -8.02 -13.31 31.05
C ASN A 471 -7.82 -14.71 30.44
N LEU A 472 -7.48 -15.69 31.27
CA LEU A 472 -7.31 -17.08 30.83
C LEU A 472 -8.30 -18.01 31.55
N GLY A 473 -8.88 -18.97 30.85
CA GLY A 473 -9.73 -20.02 31.42
C GLY A 473 -10.78 -20.55 30.46
N ASP A 474 -11.58 -21.48 30.96
CA ASP A 474 -12.68 -22.10 30.24
C ASP A 474 -14.03 -21.72 30.84
N LEU A 475 -15.05 -21.58 29.98
CA LEU A 475 -16.46 -21.63 30.35
C LEU A 475 -17.09 -22.86 29.67
N THR A 476 -17.48 -23.87 30.45
CA THR A 476 -18.00 -25.15 29.94
C THR A 476 -19.45 -25.36 30.35
N SER A 477 -20.33 -25.62 29.38
CA SER A 477 -21.78 -25.75 29.59
C SER A 477 -22.17 -26.99 30.38
N PRO A 478 -23.39 -27.07 30.96
CA PRO A 478 -24.02 -28.35 31.29
C PRO A 478 -24.11 -29.26 30.07
N THR A 479 -24.24 -30.57 30.30
CA THR A 479 -24.49 -31.54 29.24
C THR A 479 -25.85 -31.31 28.57
N PHE A 480 -25.90 -31.41 27.25
CA PHE A 480 -27.13 -31.44 26.46
C PHE A 480 -27.06 -32.56 25.43
N THR A 481 -28.22 -33.13 25.07
CA THR A 481 -28.31 -34.16 24.03
C THR A 481 -28.62 -33.51 22.68
N ILE A 482 -27.93 -33.93 21.62
CA ILE A 482 -28.27 -33.62 20.22
C ILE A 482 -29.36 -34.60 19.79
N ARG A 483 -30.56 -34.12 19.47
CA ARG A 483 -31.73 -34.98 19.18
C ARG A 483 -31.77 -35.36 17.70
N ASP A 484 -32.48 -36.45 17.40
CA ASP A 484 -32.75 -36.82 16.00
C ASP A 484 -33.44 -35.66 15.27
N GLY A 485 -32.88 -35.28 14.11
CA GLY A 485 -33.36 -34.16 13.30
C GLY A 485 -32.79 -32.79 13.67
N GLU A 486 -31.99 -32.68 14.74
CA GLU A 486 -31.15 -31.50 15.00
C GLU A 486 -29.80 -31.70 14.29
N THR A 487 -29.70 -31.17 13.07
CA THR A 487 -28.52 -31.31 12.21
C THR A 487 -27.51 -30.20 12.42
N ASP A 488 -27.92 -29.06 12.95
CA ASP A 488 -27.07 -27.87 13.02
C ASP A 488 -27.06 -27.27 14.43
N LEU A 489 -25.86 -27.05 14.96
CA LEU A 489 -25.63 -26.22 16.14
C LEU A 489 -25.16 -24.84 15.69
N SER A 490 -26.04 -23.86 15.82
CA SER A 490 -25.77 -22.47 15.48
C SER A 490 -25.52 -21.61 16.72
N PHE A 491 -24.63 -20.63 16.63
CA PHE A 491 -24.31 -19.71 17.71
C PHE A 491 -23.73 -18.39 17.19
N LEU A 492 -23.92 -17.32 17.96
CA LEU A 492 -23.31 -16.02 17.70
C LEU A 492 -21.89 -15.99 18.28
N LEU A 493 -20.91 -15.58 17.47
CA LEU A 493 -19.50 -15.53 17.85
C LEU A 493 -18.84 -14.23 17.38
N GLY A 494 -18.14 -13.57 18.31
CA GLY A 494 -17.23 -12.45 18.07
C GLY A 494 -15.95 -12.61 18.91
N GLY A 495 -15.04 -11.64 18.82
CA GLY A 495 -13.74 -11.64 19.50
C GLY A 495 -12.58 -12.05 18.60
N GLY A 496 -11.46 -12.42 19.20
CA GLY A 496 -10.20 -12.67 18.52
C GLY A 496 -10.11 -13.94 17.68
N LYS A 497 -9.11 -13.98 16.80
CA LYS A 497 -8.80 -15.11 15.91
C LYS A 497 -7.44 -15.70 16.29
N ARG A 498 -7.42 -16.95 16.75
CA ARG A 498 -6.18 -17.71 16.93
C ARG A 498 -6.31 -19.07 16.25
N LEU A 499 -5.30 -19.43 15.45
CA LEU A 499 -5.29 -20.68 14.68
C LEU A 499 -4.47 -21.79 15.35
N ASP A 500 -3.83 -21.49 16.47
CA ASP A 500 -3.03 -22.43 17.26
C ASP A 500 -3.86 -23.17 18.33
N GLY A 501 -5.17 -22.91 18.39
CA GLY A 501 -6.10 -23.51 19.35
C GLY A 501 -6.13 -22.84 20.72
N SER A 502 -5.39 -21.74 20.92
CA SER A 502 -5.36 -21.00 22.20
C SER A 502 -6.63 -20.19 22.47
N LEU A 503 -7.42 -19.84 21.46
CA LEU A 503 -8.63 -19.04 21.61
C LEU A 503 -9.74 -19.55 20.69
N GLU A 504 -10.67 -20.33 21.23
CA GLU A 504 -11.72 -20.97 20.44
C GLU A 504 -12.94 -21.38 21.26
N VAL A 505 -14.10 -21.41 20.62
CA VAL A 505 -15.24 -22.20 21.08
C VAL A 505 -15.11 -23.64 20.60
N ARG A 506 -15.57 -24.59 21.41
CA ARG A 506 -15.44 -26.03 21.17
C ARG A 506 -16.77 -26.74 21.40
N LEU A 507 -17.08 -27.70 20.52
CA LEU A 507 -18.08 -28.72 20.79
C LEU A 507 -17.39 -29.97 21.30
N LEU A 508 -17.78 -30.44 22.48
CA LEU A 508 -17.30 -31.67 23.07
C LEU A 508 -18.41 -32.73 23.00
N VAL A 509 -18.16 -33.87 22.38
CA VAL A 509 -19.08 -35.02 22.35
C VAL A 509 -18.40 -36.20 23.02
N ASP A 510 -19.06 -36.79 24.03
CA ASP A 510 -18.48 -37.84 24.89
C ASP A 510 -17.10 -37.47 25.50
N GLY A 511 -16.85 -36.16 25.69
CA GLY A 511 -15.62 -35.61 26.28
C GLY A 511 -14.50 -35.32 25.28
N GLU A 512 -14.68 -35.58 23.98
CA GLU A 512 -13.71 -35.27 22.93
C GLU A 512 -14.12 -34.01 22.17
N VAL A 513 -13.16 -33.14 21.84
CA VAL A 513 -13.38 -31.95 20.99
C VAL A 513 -13.58 -32.40 19.54
N VAL A 514 -14.77 -32.15 18.99
CA VAL A 514 -15.15 -32.60 17.64
C VAL A 514 -15.35 -31.47 16.63
N ARG A 515 -15.52 -30.23 17.12
CA ARG A 515 -15.61 -29.00 16.32
C ARG A 515 -15.00 -27.84 17.10
N THR A 516 -14.36 -26.92 16.39
CA THR A 516 -13.90 -25.65 16.96
C THR A 516 -14.19 -24.48 16.03
N ALA A 517 -14.23 -23.28 16.59
CA ALA A 517 -14.35 -22.02 15.86
C ALA A 517 -13.73 -20.90 16.68
N THR A 518 -13.18 -19.90 16.02
CA THR A 518 -12.61 -18.70 16.65
C THR A 518 -13.26 -17.45 16.06
N GLY A 519 -13.11 -16.31 16.72
CA GLY A 519 -13.70 -15.04 16.29
C GLY A 519 -13.00 -14.45 15.05
N PRO A 520 -13.54 -13.37 14.48
CA PRO A 520 -12.96 -12.70 13.31
C PRO A 520 -11.97 -11.57 13.65
N GLU A 521 -11.57 -11.40 14.92
CA GLU A 521 -10.91 -10.18 15.45
C GLU A 521 -11.81 -8.94 15.38
N ALA A 522 -13.08 -9.11 15.75
CA ALA A 522 -14.05 -8.01 15.82
C ALA A 522 -14.99 -8.16 17.02
N GLY A 523 -15.50 -7.02 17.52
CA GLY A 523 -16.47 -7.01 18.62
C GLY A 523 -17.87 -7.44 18.18
N GLN A 524 -18.12 -7.48 16.87
CA GLN A 524 -19.39 -7.84 16.27
C GLN A 524 -19.58 -9.35 16.35
N LEU A 525 -20.74 -9.77 16.86
CA LEU A 525 -21.14 -11.16 16.84
C LEU A 525 -21.87 -11.44 15.52
N ASN A 526 -21.53 -12.54 14.87
CA ASN A 526 -22.27 -13.04 13.71
C ASN A 526 -22.46 -14.56 13.83
N TRP A 527 -23.45 -15.10 13.11
CA TRP A 527 -23.84 -16.50 13.20
C TRP A 527 -22.78 -17.42 12.61
N ARG A 528 -22.46 -18.46 13.37
CA ARG A 528 -21.68 -19.63 12.97
C ARG A 528 -22.54 -20.87 13.16
N SER A 529 -22.33 -21.87 12.31
CA SER A 529 -23.06 -23.14 12.36
C SER A 529 -22.09 -24.30 12.20
N TRP A 530 -22.30 -25.36 12.98
CA TRP A 530 -21.65 -26.65 12.80
C TRP A 530 -22.68 -27.70 12.41
N ASP A 531 -22.41 -28.46 11.36
CA ASP A 531 -23.11 -29.73 11.10
C ASP A 531 -22.73 -30.73 12.20
N VAL A 532 -23.77 -31.15 12.93
CA VAL A 532 -23.73 -32.08 14.06
C VAL A 532 -24.63 -33.30 13.85
N ALA A 533 -25.14 -33.52 12.63
CA ALA A 533 -26.07 -34.61 12.33
C ALA A 533 -25.49 -36.00 12.68
N GLU A 534 -24.18 -36.18 12.53
CA GLU A 534 -23.48 -37.43 12.87
C GLU A 534 -23.49 -37.74 14.38
N PHE A 535 -23.79 -36.75 15.23
CA PHE A 535 -23.82 -36.88 16.69
C PHE A 535 -25.24 -37.03 17.25
N ALA A 536 -26.25 -37.25 16.39
CA ALA A 536 -27.62 -37.47 16.81
C ALA A 536 -27.73 -38.59 17.88
N GLY A 537 -28.44 -38.29 18.96
CA GLY A 537 -28.63 -39.14 20.13
C GLY A 537 -27.49 -39.13 21.15
N ARG A 538 -26.39 -38.40 20.91
CA ARG A 538 -25.24 -38.31 21.82
C ARG A 538 -25.31 -37.08 22.72
N ASP A 539 -24.66 -37.19 23.87
CA ASP A 539 -24.49 -36.11 24.83
C ASP A 539 -23.27 -35.25 24.48
N ALA A 540 -23.44 -33.94 24.61
CA ALA A 540 -22.44 -32.95 24.26
C ALA A 540 -22.32 -31.83 25.31
N ARG A 541 -21.22 -31.10 25.28
CA ARG A 541 -20.98 -29.84 26.02
C ARG A 541 -20.43 -28.80 25.06
N PHE A 542 -20.76 -27.53 25.30
CA PHE A 542 -20.16 -26.39 24.61
C PHE A 542 -19.14 -25.74 25.53
N GLN A 543 -17.96 -25.40 25.02
CA GLN A 543 -16.89 -24.77 25.79
C GLN A 543 -16.40 -23.52 25.08
N VAL A 544 -16.24 -22.42 25.83
CA VAL A 544 -15.43 -21.26 25.41
C VAL A 544 -14.07 -21.43 26.06
N HIS A 545 -13.01 -21.59 25.26
CA HIS A 545 -11.64 -21.80 25.70
C HIS A 545 -10.79 -20.57 25.38
N ASP A 546 -10.14 -20.04 26.41
CA ASP A 546 -9.30 -18.85 26.32
C ASP A 546 -7.96 -19.06 27.06
N GLU A 547 -6.89 -19.20 26.29
CA GLU A 547 -5.50 -19.22 26.75
C GLU A 547 -4.66 -18.16 26.01
N ALA A 548 -5.30 -17.16 25.41
CA ALA A 548 -4.63 -16.10 24.66
C ALA A 548 -4.44 -14.81 25.49
N THR A 549 -3.41 -14.04 25.15
CA THR A 549 -3.13 -12.73 25.77
C THR A 549 -2.89 -11.68 24.70
N GLY A 550 -2.94 -10.40 25.08
CA GLY A 550 -2.73 -9.26 24.18
C GLY A 550 -3.97 -8.93 23.36
N GLY A 551 -3.83 -7.99 22.41
CA GLY A 551 -4.95 -7.47 21.61
C GLY A 551 -5.86 -8.56 21.05
N TRP A 552 -7.16 -8.47 21.30
CA TRP A 552 -8.17 -9.47 20.94
C TRP A 552 -7.95 -10.85 21.58
N GLY A 553 -7.27 -10.96 22.71
CA GLY A 553 -7.19 -12.17 23.53
C GLY A 553 -8.50 -12.48 24.26
N HIS A 554 -9.63 -12.45 23.56
CA HIS A 554 -10.93 -12.77 24.14
C HIS A 554 -11.96 -13.21 23.10
N LEU A 555 -13.01 -13.91 23.54
CA LEU A 555 -14.19 -14.27 22.75
C LEU A 555 -15.48 -13.75 23.39
N THR A 556 -16.46 -13.47 22.54
CA THR A 556 -17.84 -13.18 22.96
C THR A 556 -18.79 -14.15 22.26
N VAL A 557 -19.65 -14.82 23.02
CA VAL A 557 -20.56 -15.87 22.53
C VAL A 557 -21.96 -15.63 23.04
N ASP A 558 -22.94 -15.76 22.14
CA ASP A 558 -24.35 -15.63 22.48
C ASP A 558 -25.20 -16.67 21.72
N HIS A 559 -26.43 -16.90 22.21
CA HIS A 559 -27.52 -17.58 21.52
C HIS A 559 -27.16 -18.89 20.80
N LEU A 560 -27.08 -19.99 21.56
CA LEU A 560 -26.84 -21.32 21.01
C LEU A 560 -28.17 -21.99 20.63
N VAL A 561 -28.33 -22.42 19.38
CA VAL A 561 -29.56 -23.01 18.86
C VAL A 561 -29.26 -24.33 18.17
N LEU A 562 -29.95 -25.40 18.58
CA LEU A 562 -29.98 -26.67 17.85
C LEU A 562 -31.20 -26.72 16.93
N GLY A 563 -30.96 -26.80 15.62
CA GLY A 563 -32.00 -26.75 14.59
C GLY A 563 -31.80 -27.80 13.50
N ALA A 564 -32.76 -27.85 12.58
CA ALA A 564 -32.69 -28.70 11.39
C ALA A 564 -32.05 -27.99 10.18
N GLU A 565 -31.70 -26.71 10.35
CA GLU A 565 -31.11 -25.85 9.32
C GLU A 565 -30.06 -24.95 9.98
N PRO A 566 -28.98 -24.59 9.29
CA PRO A 566 -27.98 -23.67 9.80
C PRO A 566 -28.54 -22.24 9.93
N ALA A 567 -28.00 -21.47 10.86
CA ALA A 567 -28.23 -20.03 10.89
C ALA A 567 -27.71 -19.35 9.63
N GLN A 568 -28.47 -18.35 9.15
CA GLN A 568 -28.00 -17.40 8.15
C GLN A 568 -27.20 -16.31 8.84
N SER A 569 -26.00 -16.04 8.33
CA SER A 569 -25.19 -14.93 8.81
C SER A 569 -25.89 -13.61 8.54
N ARG A 570 -25.72 -12.66 9.45
CA ARG A 570 -26.13 -11.27 9.24
C ARG A 570 -25.31 -10.67 8.09
N SER A 571 -25.98 -9.97 7.19
CA SER A 571 -25.38 -9.18 6.11
C SER A 571 -24.69 -7.95 6.69
N GLU A 572 -23.54 -7.59 6.14
CA GLU A 572 -22.81 -6.35 6.49
C GLU A 572 -22.73 -5.43 5.27
N GLU A 573 -23.71 -5.52 4.38
CA GLU A 573 -23.67 -4.83 3.10
C GLU A 573 -23.92 -3.32 3.21
N THR A 574 -23.19 -2.56 2.39
CA THR A 574 -23.39 -1.14 2.10
C THR A 574 -23.49 -1.02 0.59
N SER A 575 -24.69 -1.25 0.06
CA SER A 575 -24.88 -1.68 -1.32
C SER A 575 -26.12 -1.08 -1.98
N VAL A 576 -26.13 -1.15 -3.31
CA VAL A 576 -27.31 -0.95 -4.15
C VAL A 576 -27.62 -2.28 -4.82
N ASN A 577 -28.82 -2.79 -4.62
CA ASN A 577 -29.25 -4.09 -5.09
C ASN A 577 -30.39 -3.97 -6.10
N LEU A 578 -30.30 -4.70 -7.21
CA LEU A 578 -31.45 -4.97 -8.07
C LEU A 578 -32.17 -6.21 -7.55
N VAL A 579 -33.45 -6.06 -7.24
CA VAL A 579 -34.30 -7.15 -6.76
C VAL A 579 -35.28 -7.54 -7.87
N VAL A 580 -35.28 -8.80 -8.28
CA VAL A 580 -36.20 -9.36 -9.28
C VAL A 580 -36.89 -10.57 -8.67
N ASP A 581 -38.23 -10.59 -8.69
CA ASP A 581 -39.05 -11.66 -8.08
C ASP A 581 -38.71 -11.96 -6.61
N GLY A 582 -38.26 -10.93 -5.88
CA GLY A 582 -37.92 -11.00 -4.45
C GLY A 582 -36.47 -11.39 -4.14
N GLU A 583 -35.67 -11.71 -5.16
CA GLU A 583 -34.25 -12.10 -5.02
C GLU A 583 -33.32 -10.98 -5.48
N VAL A 584 -32.19 -10.79 -4.78
CA VAL A 584 -31.12 -9.88 -5.22
C VAL A 584 -30.38 -10.53 -6.39
N VAL A 585 -30.45 -9.93 -7.58
CA VAL A 585 -29.85 -10.48 -8.80
C VAL A 585 -28.65 -9.69 -9.31
N ARG A 586 -28.47 -8.46 -8.80
CA ARG A 586 -27.30 -7.60 -9.02
C ARG A 586 -27.04 -6.77 -7.79
N THR A 587 -25.76 -6.44 -7.58
CA THR A 587 -25.29 -5.62 -6.49
C THR A 587 -24.24 -4.65 -7.03
N ALA A 588 -24.22 -3.44 -6.48
CA ALA A 588 -23.20 -2.43 -6.69
C ALA A 588 -22.82 -1.84 -5.34
N THR A 589 -21.58 -1.40 -5.22
CA THR A 589 -21.01 -0.83 -4.00
C THR A 589 -20.16 0.38 -4.37
N GLY A 590 -19.81 1.18 -3.36
CA GLY A 590 -18.75 2.15 -3.52
C GLY A 590 -17.37 1.47 -3.50
N ARG A 591 -16.32 2.28 -3.58
CA ARG A 591 -14.92 1.81 -3.52
C ARG A 591 -14.23 2.26 -2.25
N ASN A 592 -14.95 2.28 -1.12
CA ASN A 592 -14.49 2.88 0.12
C ASN A 592 -14.09 4.35 -0.14
N SER A 593 -15.00 5.12 -0.74
CA SER A 593 -14.73 6.48 -1.23
C SER A 593 -15.96 7.38 -1.19
N GLU A 594 -15.79 8.66 -0.86
CA GLU A 594 -16.85 9.67 -0.94
C GLU A 594 -17.11 10.19 -2.37
N ASN A 595 -16.34 9.72 -3.36
CA ASN A 595 -16.57 10.03 -4.76
C ASN A 595 -17.51 8.99 -5.37
N LEU A 596 -18.64 9.44 -5.92
CA LEU A 596 -19.55 8.56 -6.64
C LEU A 596 -19.04 8.34 -8.07
N ASP A 597 -19.02 7.08 -8.50
CA ASP A 597 -18.66 6.71 -9.87
C ASP A 597 -19.72 5.82 -10.53
N TRP A 598 -19.70 5.77 -11.86
CA TRP A 598 -20.64 4.98 -12.64
C TRP A 598 -20.40 3.49 -12.45
N VAL A 599 -21.47 2.78 -12.10
CA VAL A 599 -21.60 1.33 -12.15
C VAL A 599 -22.73 1.00 -13.13
N SER A 600 -22.56 -0.08 -13.90
CA SER A 600 -23.56 -0.51 -14.87
C SER A 600 -23.86 -1.99 -14.73
N TRP A 601 -25.15 -2.35 -14.78
CA TRP A 601 -25.61 -3.72 -14.84
C TRP A 601 -26.21 -4.02 -16.21
N ASP A 602 -25.70 -5.04 -16.91
CA ASP A 602 -26.44 -5.68 -18.01
C ASP A 602 -27.56 -6.53 -17.40
N VAL A 603 -28.80 -6.19 -17.72
CA VAL A 603 -30.02 -6.82 -17.20
C VAL A 603 -30.88 -7.41 -18.31
N ALA A 604 -30.29 -7.64 -19.50
CA ALA A 604 -31.00 -8.17 -20.66
C ALA A 604 -31.77 -9.47 -20.38
N GLU A 605 -31.24 -10.36 -19.54
CA GLU A 605 -31.92 -11.62 -19.21
C GLU A 605 -33.19 -11.45 -18.37
N PHE A 606 -33.40 -10.27 -17.78
CA PHE A 606 -34.57 -9.94 -16.97
C PHE A 606 -35.60 -9.09 -17.70
N ALA A 607 -35.42 -8.83 -19.01
CA ALA A 607 -36.31 -8.02 -19.81
C ALA A 607 -37.79 -8.45 -19.66
N GLY A 608 -38.66 -7.48 -19.34
CA GLY A 608 -40.10 -7.67 -19.14
C GLY A 608 -40.50 -8.18 -17.76
N ARG A 609 -39.57 -8.47 -16.84
CA ARG A 609 -39.87 -8.84 -15.44
C ARG A 609 -40.06 -7.59 -14.58
N GLU A 610 -40.79 -7.75 -13.48
CA GLU A 610 -40.93 -6.73 -12.44
C GLU A 610 -39.71 -6.74 -11.53
N ALA A 611 -39.22 -5.56 -11.17
CA ALA A 611 -38.03 -5.36 -10.37
C ALA A 611 -38.16 -4.14 -9.44
N SER A 612 -37.29 -4.07 -8.43
CA SER A 612 -37.09 -2.87 -7.59
C SER A 612 -35.60 -2.66 -7.31
N VAL A 613 -35.24 -1.44 -6.91
CA VAL A 613 -33.92 -1.10 -6.40
C VAL A 613 -34.00 -0.99 -4.88
N ARG A 614 -33.10 -1.69 -4.19
CA ARG A 614 -32.93 -1.63 -2.74
C ARG A 614 -31.55 -1.09 -2.41
N ILE A 615 -31.49 0.05 -1.75
CA ILE A 615 -30.25 0.60 -1.20
C ILE A 615 -30.17 0.15 0.26
N VAL A 616 -29.05 -0.44 0.65
CA VAL A 616 -28.85 -1.01 1.98
C VAL A 616 -27.62 -0.40 2.62
N ASP A 617 -27.77 0.01 3.87
CA ASP A 617 -26.67 0.36 4.76
C ASP A 617 -26.81 -0.52 6.01
N ASN A 618 -25.99 -1.56 6.09
CA ASN A 618 -26.06 -2.55 7.16
C ASN A 618 -24.70 -2.79 7.82
N ASN A 619 -23.80 -1.80 7.79
CA ASN A 619 -22.48 -1.91 8.40
C ASN A 619 -22.20 -0.70 9.28
N ARG A 620 -21.80 -0.92 10.54
CA ARG A 620 -21.52 0.18 11.48
C ARG A 620 -20.06 0.62 11.56
N PHE A 621 -19.19 -0.03 10.79
CA PHE A 621 -17.75 0.03 10.99
C PHE A 621 -17.00 0.22 9.67
N GLY A 622 -15.84 0.86 9.75
CA GLY A 622 -15.08 1.21 8.55
C GLY A 622 -15.89 2.15 7.66
N TRP A 623 -15.94 1.87 6.36
CA TRP A 623 -16.81 2.57 5.41
C TRP A 623 -18.25 2.09 5.51
N GLY A 624 -18.84 2.23 6.69
CA GLY A 624 -20.18 1.77 7.04
C GLY A 624 -21.29 2.67 6.51
N HIS A 625 -21.20 3.11 5.26
CA HIS A 625 -22.24 3.87 4.59
C HIS A 625 -22.18 3.71 3.07
N VAL A 626 -23.28 3.97 2.37
CA VAL A 626 -23.35 3.98 0.89
C VAL A 626 -23.88 5.32 0.37
N LEU A 627 -23.34 5.77 -0.76
CA LEU A 627 -23.80 6.95 -1.48
C LEU A 627 -24.41 6.51 -2.80
N VAL A 628 -25.58 7.07 -3.17
CA VAL A 628 -26.26 6.70 -4.42
C VAL A 628 -26.89 7.92 -5.08
N ASP A 629 -26.69 8.01 -6.39
CA ASP A 629 -27.32 9.01 -7.24
C ASP A 629 -27.60 8.44 -8.65
N GLN A 630 -28.41 9.14 -9.44
CA GLN A 630 -28.68 8.87 -10.87
C GLN A 630 -28.93 7.40 -11.22
N VAL A 631 -30.01 6.81 -10.71
CA VAL A 631 -30.50 5.51 -11.22
C VAL A 631 -31.14 5.73 -12.59
N MET A 632 -30.51 5.22 -13.63
CA MET A 632 -30.87 5.45 -15.03
C MET A 632 -31.02 4.14 -15.81
N PHE A 633 -31.98 4.10 -16.73
CA PHE A 633 -32.17 3.01 -17.69
C PHE A 633 -31.68 3.42 -19.07
N SER A 634 -30.98 2.54 -19.78
CA SER A 634 -30.43 2.87 -21.09
C SER A 634 -30.09 1.64 -21.94
N ASP A 635 -29.87 1.88 -23.24
CA ASP A 635 -29.37 0.88 -24.19
C ASP A 635 -27.84 0.69 -24.15
N ALA A 636 -27.11 1.48 -23.36
CA ALA A 636 -25.65 1.45 -23.29
C ALA A 636 -25.11 1.51 -21.84
N ALA A 637 -24.10 0.70 -21.54
CA ALA A 637 -23.41 0.77 -20.26
C ALA A 637 -22.68 2.11 -20.08
N ALA A 638 -22.81 2.70 -18.90
CA ALA A 638 -21.98 3.82 -18.48
C ALA A 638 -20.59 3.32 -18.08
N ALA A 639 -19.54 3.94 -18.62
CA ALA A 639 -18.17 3.65 -18.19
C ALA A 639 -17.86 4.40 -16.89
N PRO A 640 -17.16 3.78 -15.92
CA PRO A 640 -16.66 4.47 -14.74
C PRO A 640 -15.78 5.67 -15.15
N ARG A 641 -16.00 6.83 -14.54
CA ARG A 641 -15.18 8.04 -14.76
C ARG A 641 -13.72 7.78 -14.45
N ILE A 642 -13.44 6.96 -13.43
CA ILE A 642 -12.08 6.62 -13.04
C ILE A 642 -11.28 5.97 -14.18
N GLU A 643 -11.93 5.24 -15.09
CA GLU A 643 -11.27 4.67 -16.27
C GLU A 643 -11.02 5.70 -17.37
N GLY A 644 -11.77 6.82 -17.35
CA GLY A 644 -11.58 7.95 -18.25
C GLY A 644 -10.42 8.87 -17.84
N TYR A 645 -9.95 8.77 -16.59
CA TYR A 645 -8.80 9.52 -16.11
C TYR A 645 -7.51 9.05 -16.79
N ASP A 646 -6.50 9.90 -16.73
CA ASP A 646 -5.20 9.63 -17.34
C ASP A 646 -4.24 9.11 -16.26
N TRP A 647 -4.12 7.78 -16.18
CA TRP A 647 -3.25 7.10 -15.23
C TRP A 647 -1.83 6.93 -15.78
N LEU A 648 -0.83 7.12 -14.92
CA LEU A 648 0.56 6.79 -15.23
C LEU A 648 0.79 5.28 -15.30
N ASP A 649 0.05 4.49 -14.55
CA ASP A 649 0.11 3.03 -14.57
C ASP A 649 -1.21 2.46 -14.08
N TRP A 650 -1.57 1.28 -14.56
CA TRP A 650 -2.80 0.57 -14.19
C TRP A 650 -2.55 -0.59 -13.21
N GLY A 651 -1.28 -0.86 -12.86
CA GLY A 651 -0.90 -1.78 -11.79
C GLY A 651 -0.90 -1.11 -10.42
N ARG A 652 -0.67 -1.89 -9.37
CA ARG A 652 -0.64 -1.41 -7.98
C ARG A 652 0.69 -0.80 -7.57
N ASP A 653 1.77 -1.25 -8.18
CA ASP A 653 3.12 -1.00 -7.70
C ASP A 653 3.84 0.06 -8.57
N TYR A 654 3.21 1.22 -8.78
CA TYR A 654 3.84 2.36 -9.48
C TYR A 654 3.37 3.70 -8.88
N TYR A 655 4.00 4.11 -7.78
CA TYR A 655 3.61 5.26 -6.97
C TYR A 655 4.71 6.32 -6.83
N ALA A 656 4.37 7.48 -6.28
CA ALA A 656 5.27 8.61 -6.02
C ALA A 656 6.15 8.98 -7.23
N THR A 657 5.56 8.85 -8.43
CA THR A 657 6.32 8.92 -9.67
C THR A 657 6.67 10.37 -9.98
N VAL A 658 7.96 10.66 -10.12
CA VAL A 658 8.51 11.97 -10.47
C VAL A 658 9.60 11.84 -11.53
N SER A 659 9.97 12.95 -12.16
CA SER A 659 10.93 13.01 -13.25
C SER A 659 12.25 13.68 -12.89
N PHE A 660 13.31 13.34 -13.62
CA PHE A 660 14.62 13.96 -13.48
C PHE A 660 14.63 15.44 -13.90
N ASN A 661 15.22 16.29 -13.08
CA ASN A 661 15.66 17.62 -13.49
C ASN A 661 16.97 17.52 -14.28
N GLY A 662 17.15 18.39 -15.28
CA GLY A 662 18.41 18.51 -16.02
C GLY A 662 18.77 17.33 -16.91
N ALA A 663 17.87 16.39 -17.17
CA ALA A 663 18.14 15.23 -18.02
C ALA A 663 18.71 15.65 -19.40
N PRO A 664 19.76 14.97 -19.91
CA PRO A 664 20.43 15.34 -21.14
C PRO A 664 19.53 15.11 -22.37
N ASP A 665 19.90 15.77 -23.46
CA ASP A 665 19.26 15.65 -24.79
C ASP A 665 17.76 16.00 -24.82
N GLY A 666 17.27 16.70 -23.81
CA GLY A 666 15.86 17.12 -23.71
C GLY A 666 14.90 15.96 -23.40
N ARG A 667 15.42 14.78 -23.02
CA ARG A 667 14.61 13.64 -22.60
C ARG A 667 13.90 13.94 -21.29
N ARG A 668 12.74 13.31 -21.07
CA ARG A 668 12.04 13.31 -19.80
C ARG A 668 12.00 11.87 -19.28
N VAL A 669 12.78 11.60 -18.25
CA VAL A 669 12.85 10.27 -17.62
C VAL A 669 12.16 10.34 -16.27
N MET A 670 11.28 9.36 -15.98
CA MET A 670 10.53 9.21 -14.74
C MET A 670 10.91 7.91 -14.03
N LEU A 671 10.92 7.93 -12.69
CA LEU A 671 10.96 6.74 -11.84
C LEU A 671 9.77 6.80 -10.88
N GLY A 672 9.19 5.64 -10.61
CA GLY A 672 8.18 5.42 -9.58
C GLY A 672 8.69 4.46 -8.51
N TRP A 673 8.15 4.57 -7.31
CA TRP A 673 8.29 3.56 -6.26
C TRP A 673 7.47 2.32 -6.63
N MET A 674 8.13 1.16 -6.70
CA MET A 674 7.50 -0.11 -7.05
C MET A 674 7.02 -0.85 -5.80
N ASN A 675 5.97 -0.32 -5.20
CA ASN A 675 5.25 -0.89 -4.06
C ASN A 675 3.89 -0.16 -3.91
N ASP A 676 3.03 -0.65 -3.03
CA ASP A 676 1.72 -0.05 -2.71
C ASP A 676 1.58 0.14 -1.20
N TRP A 677 1.14 1.32 -0.76
CA TRP A 677 0.91 1.61 0.64
C TRP A 677 -0.07 0.66 1.35
N ASP A 678 -0.97 -0.01 0.62
CA ASP A 678 -1.86 -1.04 1.18
C ASP A 678 -1.07 -2.14 1.91
N TYR A 679 0.08 -2.56 1.36
CA TYR A 679 0.86 -3.71 1.87
C TYR A 679 2.35 -3.45 2.00
N ALA A 680 2.82 -2.22 1.77
CA ALA A 680 4.23 -1.94 1.64
C ALA A 680 5.06 -2.37 2.85
N ASN A 681 4.51 -2.35 4.08
CA ASN A 681 5.19 -2.78 5.31
C ASN A 681 5.30 -4.30 5.49
N ASP A 682 4.50 -5.06 4.74
CA ASP A 682 4.29 -6.49 4.97
C ASP A 682 4.82 -7.37 3.84
N ILE A 683 5.38 -6.76 2.77
CA ILE A 683 6.02 -7.54 1.70
C ILE A 683 7.12 -8.45 2.27
N PRO A 684 7.24 -9.70 1.78
CA PRO A 684 8.05 -10.76 2.38
C PRO A 684 9.54 -10.66 2.01
N THR A 685 10.09 -9.45 2.02
CA THR A 685 11.52 -9.16 1.85
C THR A 685 12.26 -9.17 3.19
N GLY A 686 13.53 -9.56 3.19
CA GLY A 686 14.32 -9.77 4.40
C GLY A 686 14.99 -8.49 4.90
N SER A 687 16.23 -8.24 4.46
CA SER A 687 17.07 -7.15 4.98
C SER A 687 16.74 -5.79 4.39
N TRP A 688 15.90 -5.74 3.35
CA TRP A 688 15.47 -4.56 2.62
C TRP A 688 13.95 -4.55 2.46
N ARG A 689 13.39 -3.42 2.05
CA ARG A 689 11.99 -3.32 1.67
C ARG A 689 11.81 -2.25 0.58
N SER A 690 11.13 -2.67 -0.49
CA SER A 690 10.77 -1.91 -1.69
C SER A 690 11.90 -1.62 -2.70
N ALA A 691 11.51 -1.43 -3.95
CA ALA A 691 12.38 -1.09 -5.08
C ALA A 691 11.81 0.11 -5.86
N MET A 692 12.60 0.69 -6.76
CA MET A 692 12.10 1.58 -7.81
C MET A 692 11.65 0.76 -9.02
N ALA A 693 10.63 1.22 -9.74
CA ALA A 693 10.29 0.67 -11.06
C ALA A 693 11.37 1.00 -12.09
N LEU A 694 11.27 0.41 -13.30
CA LEU A 694 12.20 0.71 -14.39
C LEU A 694 12.17 2.23 -14.71
N PRO A 695 13.33 2.84 -15.05
CA PRO A 695 13.36 4.20 -15.56
C PRO A 695 12.59 4.27 -16.88
N ARG A 696 11.63 5.18 -16.98
CA ARG A 696 10.78 5.35 -18.16
C ARG A 696 11.01 6.69 -18.82
N GLU A 697 11.40 6.68 -20.09
CA GLU A 697 11.29 7.87 -20.93
C GLU A 697 9.82 8.10 -21.30
N VAL A 698 9.35 9.34 -21.13
CA VAL A 698 7.96 9.71 -21.41
C VAL A 698 7.86 10.75 -22.53
N SER A 699 6.84 10.58 -23.36
CA SER A 699 6.54 11.44 -24.52
C SER A 699 5.04 11.68 -24.63
N LEU A 700 4.63 12.77 -25.28
CA LEU A 700 3.23 12.97 -25.64
C LEU A 700 2.97 12.48 -27.06
N VAL A 701 1.95 11.65 -27.23
CA VAL A 701 1.48 11.17 -28.53
C VAL A 701 0.04 11.59 -28.78
N THR A 702 -0.31 11.92 -30.02
CA THR A 702 -1.69 12.28 -30.38
C THR A 702 -2.62 11.05 -30.32
N THR A 703 -3.77 11.21 -29.66
CA THR A 703 -4.84 10.20 -29.59
C THR A 703 -6.20 10.84 -29.89
N ASP A 704 -7.25 10.03 -30.00
CA ASP A 704 -8.63 10.52 -30.18
C ASP A 704 -9.13 11.36 -28.97
N ARG A 705 -8.50 11.22 -27.80
CA ARG A 705 -8.77 12.04 -26.60
C ARG A 705 -7.86 13.28 -26.49
N GLY A 706 -7.09 13.58 -27.53
CA GLY A 706 -6.00 14.58 -27.50
C GLY A 706 -4.64 13.96 -27.14
N PRO A 707 -3.61 14.77 -26.88
CA PRO A 707 -2.28 14.26 -26.52
C PRO A 707 -2.31 13.45 -25.22
N ARG A 708 -1.63 12.30 -25.17
CA ARG A 708 -1.50 11.44 -23.98
C ARG A 708 -0.08 10.91 -23.82
N LEU A 709 0.30 10.62 -22.58
CA LEU A 709 1.62 10.07 -22.30
C LEU A 709 1.77 8.68 -22.93
N ALA A 710 2.94 8.45 -23.51
CA ALA A 710 3.46 7.14 -23.83
C ALA A 710 4.79 6.97 -23.12
N GLN A 711 4.97 5.80 -22.49
CA GLN A 711 6.12 5.44 -21.68
C GLN A 711 6.92 4.33 -22.36
N ARG A 712 8.24 4.42 -22.27
CA ARG A 712 9.16 3.37 -22.71
C ARG A 712 10.26 3.22 -21.69
N VAL A 713 10.65 1.98 -21.40
CA VAL A 713 11.91 1.73 -20.67
C VAL A 713 13.05 2.42 -21.41
N VAL A 714 13.92 3.09 -20.67
CA VAL A 714 15.03 3.85 -21.25
C VAL A 714 15.90 2.99 -22.17
N PRO A 715 16.39 3.52 -23.30
CA PRO A 715 17.09 2.74 -24.33
C PRO A 715 18.38 2.09 -23.81
N GLU A 716 18.97 2.59 -22.73
CA GLU A 716 20.14 2.04 -22.05
C GLU A 716 19.92 0.57 -21.65
N PHE A 717 18.69 0.13 -21.37
CA PHE A 717 18.37 -1.27 -21.06
C PHE A 717 18.74 -2.27 -22.18
N ALA A 718 18.89 -1.81 -23.42
CA ALA A 718 19.37 -2.64 -24.52
C ALA A 718 20.79 -3.21 -24.26
N GLU A 719 21.59 -2.57 -23.39
CA GLU A 719 22.92 -3.03 -23.01
C GLU A 719 22.89 -4.29 -22.12
N LEU A 720 21.78 -4.50 -21.41
CA LEU A 720 21.59 -5.69 -20.58
C LEU A 720 21.10 -6.89 -21.40
N GLU A 721 20.58 -6.67 -22.61
CA GLU A 721 20.05 -7.74 -23.45
C GLU A 721 21.13 -8.75 -23.87
N ARG A 722 20.79 -10.03 -23.75
CA ARG A 722 21.56 -11.16 -24.29
C ARG A 722 20.88 -11.75 -25.52
N PRO A 723 20.93 -11.07 -26.68
CA PRO A 723 20.21 -11.49 -27.87
C PRO A 723 20.75 -12.81 -28.47
N ASP A 724 22.00 -13.17 -28.16
CA ASP A 724 22.67 -14.38 -28.62
C ASP A 724 22.07 -15.68 -28.05
N VAL A 725 21.39 -15.59 -26.90
CA VAL A 725 20.68 -16.71 -26.27
C VAL A 725 19.17 -16.49 -26.20
N ALA A 726 18.64 -15.50 -26.92
CA ALA A 726 17.22 -15.26 -26.95
C ALA A 726 16.46 -16.45 -27.56
N PHE A 727 15.33 -16.81 -26.95
CA PHE A 727 14.39 -17.78 -27.51
C PHE A 727 13.37 -17.05 -28.38
N THR A 728 13.09 -17.60 -29.56
CA THR A 728 12.05 -17.07 -30.46
C THR A 728 11.08 -18.17 -30.84
N ASP A 729 9.79 -17.85 -30.82
CA ASP A 729 8.73 -18.71 -31.33
C ASP A 729 7.92 -17.98 -32.42
N GLY A 730 7.57 -18.70 -33.47
CA GLY A 730 6.93 -18.16 -34.66
C GLY A 730 5.42 -18.27 -34.61
N ALA A 731 4.76 -17.86 -35.70
CA ALA A 731 3.31 -17.87 -35.76
C ALA A 731 2.74 -19.30 -35.72
N ARG A 732 1.91 -19.61 -34.71
CA ARG A 732 1.27 -20.93 -34.51
C ARG A 732 0.02 -20.83 -33.61
N PRO A 733 -0.87 -21.85 -33.63
CA PRO A 733 -1.97 -21.92 -32.67
C PRO A 733 -1.48 -22.05 -31.23
N ILE A 734 -2.24 -21.50 -30.30
CA ILE A 734 -2.21 -21.76 -28.86
C ILE A 734 -3.50 -22.51 -28.58
N ALA A 735 -3.40 -23.83 -28.37
CA ALA A 735 -4.58 -24.63 -28.08
C ALA A 735 -5.16 -24.27 -26.70
N GLU A 736 -6.47 -24.49 -26.52
CA GLU A 736 -7.12 -24.38 -25.21
C GLU A 736 -6.34 -25.15 -24.13
N GLY A 737 -6.09 -24.49 -22.99
CA GLY A 737 -5.24 -24.95 -21.90
C GLY A 737 -3.96 -24.14 -21.75
N ALA A 738 -2.99 -24.69 -21.03
CA ALA A 738 -1.69 -24.05 -20.78
C ALA A 738 -0.54 -24.95 -21.27
N GLU A 739 0.51 -24.33 -21.79
CA GLU A 739 1.76 -25.00 -22.18
C GLU A 739 2.98 -24.28 -21.61
N THR A 740 3.98 -25.06 -21.19
CA THR A 740 5.30 -24.53 -20.81
C THR A 740 6.21 -24.49 -22.03
N LEU A 741 6.86 -23.36 -22.25
CA LEU A 741 7.80 -23.17 -23.35
C LEU A 741 9.16 -23.81 -23.03
N PRO A 742 9.97 -24.18 -24.04
CA PRO A 742 11.33 -24.69 -23.84
C PRO A 742 12.32 -23.56 -23.52
N VAL A 743 11.91 -22.58 -22.72
CA VAL A 743 12.70 -21.45 -22.20
C VAL A 743 12.24 -21.15 -20.78
N SER A 744 13.17 -20.70 -19.94
CA SER A 744 12.91 -20.33 -18.55
C SER A 744 13.80 -19.16 -18.14
N GLY A 745 13.33 -18.28 -17.27
CA GLY A 745 14.09 -17.18 -16.71
C GLY A 745 13.26 -16.37 -15.72
N ASP A 746 13.94 -15.77 -14.75
CA ASP A 746 13.41 -14.84 -13.75
C ASP A 746 13.88 -13.40 -13.98
N VAL A 747 14.77 -13.17 -14.96
CA VAL A 747 15.29 -11.86 -15.37
C VAL A 747 15.31 -11.80 -16.90
N VAL A 748 14.18 -11.41 -17.50
CA VAL A 748 13.95 -11.48 -18.95
C VAL A 748 13.11 -10.31 -19.44
N ARG A 749 13.30 -9.96 -20.71
CA ARG A 749 12.34 -9.19 -21.52
C ARG A 749 11.59 -10.13 -22.45
N ILE A 750 10.27 -10.03 -22.51
CA ILE A 750 9.42 -10.80 -23.41
C ILE A 750 8.69 -9.84 -24.35
N ASP A 751 8.90 -9.97 -25.65
CA ASP A 751 8.10 -9.31 -26.67
C ASP A 751 7.17 -10.34 -27.32
N ALA A 752 5.86 -10.15 -27.20
CA ALA A 752 4.84 -11.08 -27.69
C ALA A 752 3.80 -10.36 -28.54
N VAL A 753 3.34 -11.02 -29.60
CA VAL A 753 2.17 -10.61 -30.39
C VAL A 753 1.19 -11.77 -30.41
N ILE A 754 0.01 -11.56 -29.84
CA ILE A 754 -1.02 -12.59 -29.65
C ILE A 754 -2.31 -12.11 -30.31
N ARG A 755 -3.00 -13.04 -30.96
CA ARG A 755 -4.36 -12.88 -31.46
C ARG A 755 -5.28 -13.77 -30.60
N PRO A 756 -6.20 -13.20 -29.80
CA PRO A 756 -7.09 -13.99 -28.96
C PRO A 756 -7.94 -15.00 -29.73
N GLY A 757 -8.35 -14.69 -30.97
CA GLY A 757 -9.08 -15.63 -31.81
C GLY A 757 -10.51 -15.84 -31.33
N ASP A 758 -10.91 -17.08 -31.11
CA ASP A 758 -12.19 -17.45 -30.50
C ASP A 758 -12.10 -17.70 -28.99
N ALA A 759 -10.89 -17.60 -28.42
CA ALA A 759 -10.67 -17.68 -26.97
C ALA A 759 -11.35 -16.50 -26.24
N THR A 760 -11.91 -16.78 -25.06
CA THR A 760 -12.41 -15.74 -24.15
C THR A 760 -11.26 -14.98 -23.51
N ALA A 761 -10.14 -15.65 -23.26
CA ALA A 761 -8.90 -15.02 -22.83
C ALA A 761 -7.67 -15.81 -23.32
N ALA A 762 -6.55 -15.11 -23.54
CA ALA A 762 -5.28 -15.76 -23.90
C ALA A 762 -4.07 -14.91 -23.48
N GLY A 763 -2.92 -15.54 -23.27
CA GLY A 763 -1.76 -14.82 -22.77
C GLY A 763 -0.49 -15.63 -22.50
N LEU A 764 0.36 -15.05 -21.66
CA LEU A 764 1.62 -15.56 -21.17
C LEU A 764 1.48 -15.98 -19.69
N SER A 765 2.28 -16.95 -19.26
CA SER A 765 2.60 -17.15 -17.84
C SER A 765 4.09 -16.98 -17.61
N VAL A 766 4.47 -16.36 -16.50
CA VAL A 766 5.87 -16.10 -16.12
C VAL A 766 6.10 -16.49 -14.67
N LEU A 767 7.38 -16.68 -14.31
CA LEU A 767 7.80 -17.05 -12.95
C LEU A 767 7.05 -18.28 -12.42
N GLY A 768 6.80 -19.26 -13.30
CA GLY A 768 6.06 -20.46 -12.95
C GLY A 768 6.94 -21.59 -12.42
N ASP A 769 6.36 -22.50 -11.65
CA ASP A 769 7.00 -23.73 -11.15
C ASP A 769 6.15 -25.01 -11.34
N GLY A 770 4.96 -24.87 -11.95
CA GLY A 770 4.00 -25.94 -12.15
C GLY A 770 2.94 -26.04 -11.04
N GLU A 771 3.11 -25.29 -9.95
CA GLU A 771 2.11 -25.12 -8.88
C GLU A 771 1.51 -23.72 -8.89
N SER A 772 2.33 -22.71 -9.19
CA SER A 772 1.99 -21.29 -9.21
C SER A 772 2.59 -20.61 -10.46
N ALA A 773 2.02 -19.48 -10.89
CA ALA A 773 2.56 -18.60 -11.92
C ALA A 773 1.83 -17.25 -11.95
N THR A 774 2.53 -16.18 -12.35
CA THR A 774 1.87 -14.93 -12.72
C THR A 774 1.34 -15.02 -14.16
N ARG A 775 0.06 -14.70 -14.37
CA ARG A 775 -0.56 -14.72 -15.71
C ARG A 775 -0.70 -13.30 -16.25
N ILE A 776 -0.30 -13.09 -17.50
CA ILE A 776 -0.45 -11.83 -18.22
C ILE A 776 -1.29 -12.14 -19.44
N GLY A 777 -2.46 -11.51 -19.59
CA GLY A 777 -3.42 -11.93 -20.60
C GLY A 777 -4.28 -10.81 -21.16
N TYR A 778 -5.05 -11.17 -22.18
CA TYR A 778 -6.09 -10.31 -22.74
C TYR A 778 -7.44 -11.02 -22.63
N ASP A 779 -8.40 -10.40 -21.95
CA ASP A 779 -9.81 -10.80 -21.93
C ASP A 779 -10.50 -10.18 -23.14
N ALA A 780 -10.95 -11.03 -24.06
CA ALA A 780 -11.59 -10.61 -25.30
C ALA A 780 -13.05 -10.18 -25.13
N ALA A 781 -13.72 -10.61 -24.06
CA ALA A 781 -15.11 -10.26 -23.78
C ALA A 781 -15.22 -8.83 -23.21
N SER A 782 -14.30 -8.46 -22.33
CA SER A 782 -14.23 -7.13 -21.72
C SER A 782 -13.26 -6.18 -22.46
N ALA A 783 -12.45 -6.70 -23.38
CA ALA A 783 -11.41 -5.96 -24.13
C ALA A 783 -10.31 -5.37 -23.23
N ARG A 784 -9.83 -6.17 -22.28
CA ARG A 784 -8.90 -5.73 -21.22
C ARG A 784 -7.62 -6.53 -21.21
N LEU A 785 -6.49 -5.84 -21.12
CA LEU A 785 -5.20 -6.42 -20.75
C LEU A 785 -5.17 -6.58 -19.23
N PHE A 786 -4.65 -7.69 -18.72
CA PHE A 786 -4.54 -7.90 -17.28
C PHE A 786 -3.23 -8.58 -16.87
N VAL A 787 -2.88 -8.38 -15.60
CA VAL A 787 -1.91 -9.15 -14.82
C VAL A 787 -2.65 -9.78 -13.65
N ASP A 788 -2.64 -11.11 -13.57
CA ASP A 788 -3.25 -11.89 -12.49
C ASP A 788 -2.14 -12.49 -11.63
N ARG A 789 -2.03 -11.98 -10.40
CA ARG A 789 -1.04 -12.40 -9.41
C ARG A 789 -1.65 -13.16 -8.23
N ARG A 790 -2.92 -13.58 -8.31
CA ARG A 790 -3.59 -14.32 -7.23
C ARG A 790 -2.88 -15.63 -6.87
N ASP A 791 -2.21 -16.23 -7.86
CA ASP A 791 -1.46 -17.48 -7.74
C ASP A 791 0.02 -17.30 -8.14
N SER A 792 0.63 -16.15 -7.78
CA SER A 792 2.02 -15.83 -8.14
C SER A 792 3.06 -16.30 -7.11
N GLY A 793 2.75 -17.30 -6.28
CA GLY A 793 3.60 -17.77 -5.17
C GLY A 793 3.13 -17.30 -3.79
N ASN A 794 4.00 -16.62 -3.03
CA ASN A 794 3.66 -16.13 -1.69
C ASN A 794 2.75 -14.90 -1.76
N THR A 795 1.45 -15.10 -1.69
CA THR A 795 0.44 -14.02 -1.73
C THR A 795 -0.28 -13.82 -0.38
N GLY A 796 -0.09 -14.73 0.57
CA GLY A 796 -0.86 -14.79 1.83
C GLY A 796 -0.43 -13.80 2.92
N PHE A 797 0.55 -12.92 2.65
CA PHE A 797 1.05 -11.96 3.63
C PHE A 797 0.13 -10.74 3.80
N HIS A 798 -0.71 -10.41 2.81
CA HIS A 798 -1.68 -9.32 2.90
C HIS A 798 -2.94 -9.58 2.04
N PRO A 799 -4.16 -9.28 2.55
CA PRO A 799 -5.41 -9.56 1.83
C PRO A 799 -5.60 -8.81 0.52
N ALA A 800 -4.99 -7.63 0.37
CA ALA A 800 -5.07 -6.84 -0.88
C ALA A 800 -4.09 -7.29 -1.97
N PHE A 801 -3.15 -8.21 -1.68
CA PHE A 801 -2.08 -8.56 -2.60
C PHE A 801 -2.52 -9.58 -3.67
N ALA A 802 -3.31 -10.59 -3.31
CA ALA A 802 -3.81 -11.56 -4.27
C ALA A 802 -4.91 -10.93 -5.15
N SER A 803 -4.50 -10.33 -6.26
CA SER A 803 -5.34 -9.45 -7.08
C SER A 803 -5.16 -9.65 -8.59
N ILE A 804 -6.06 -9.03 -9.36
CA ILE A 804 -5.95 -8.88 -10.82
C ILE A 804 -5.97 -7.38 -11.11
N GLU A 805 -4.94 -6.91 -11.78
CA GLU A 805 -4.81 -5.55 -12.26
C GLU A 805 -5.07 -5.55 -13.76
N ASP A 806 -5.92 -4.64 -14.24
CA ASP A 806 -6.30 -4.64 -15.64
C ASP A 806 -6.53 -3.24 -16.22
N ALA A 807 -6.49 -3.14 -17.55
CA ALA A 807 -6.60 -1.89 -18.28
C ALA A 807 -7.35 -2.08 -19.60
N PRO A 808 -8.20 -1.11 -19.99
CA PRO A 808 -8.85 -1.14 -21.30
C PRO A 808 -7.81 -0.95 -22.41
N VAL A 809 -7.68 -1.95 -23.27
CA VAL A 809 -6.74 -1.91 -24.41
C VAL A 809 -7.46 -2.38 -25.66
N ALA A 810 -7.64 -1.49 -26.62
CA ALA A 810 -8.16 -1.88 -27.92
C ALA A 810 -7.15 -2.77 -28.66
N LEU A 811 -7.62 -3.87 -29.24
CA LEU A 811 -6.83 -4.64 -30.21
C LEU A 811 -6.43 -3.76 -31.39
N ARG A 812 -5.28 -4.07 -31.99
CA ARG A 812 -4.86 -3.46 -33.25
C ARG A 812 -5.84 -3.82 -34.36
N ALA A 813 -5.79 -3.06 -35.46
CA ALA A 813 -6.68 -3.24 -36.60
C ALA A 813 -6.64 -4.65 -37.22
N ASP A 814 -5.57 -5.41 -37.01
CA ASP A 814 -5.43 -6.80 -37.45
C ASP A 814 -5.94 -7.84 -36.44
N GLY A 815 -6.52 -7.40 -35.32
CA GLY A 815 -7.04 -8.24 -34.23
C GLY A 815 -5.98 -8.76 -33.27
N THR A 816 -4.78 -8.16 -33.24
CA THR A 816 -3.69 -8.55 -32.34
C THR A 816 -3.51 -7.59 -31.17
N ILE A 817 -2.96 -8.11 -30.08
CA ILE A 817 -2.33 -7.32 -29.02
C ILE A 817 -0.82 -7.56 -29.06
N ALA A 818 -0.02 -6.52 -28.81
CA ALA A 818 1.40 -6.69 -28.54
C ALA A 818 1.76 -6.19 -27.16
N LEU A 819 2.66 -6.95 -26.55
CA LEU A 819 3.13 -6.79 -25.20
C LEU A 819 4.65 -6.76 -25.23
N SER A 820 5.23 -5.81 -24.50
CA SER A 820 6.61 -5.89 -24.03
C SER A 820 6.56 -6.03 -22.52
N VAL A 821 7.06 -7.15 -22.00
CA VAL A 821 7.01 -7.51 -20.59
C VAL A 821 8.43 -7.57 -20.06
N TYR A 822 8.71 -6.84 -18.99
CA TYR A 822 9.94 -7.00 -18.21
C TYR A 822 9.62 -7.82 -16.98
N VAL A 823 10.35 -8.92 -16.80
CA VAL A 823 10.23 -9.79 -15.64
C VAL A 823 11.53 -9.69 -14.86
N ASP A 824 11.42 -9.40 -13.57
CA ASP A 824 12.50 -9.52 -12.59
C ASP A 824 12.04 -10.46 -11.47
N ARG A 825 12.93 -10.79 -10.55
CA ARG A 825 12.75 -11.84 -9.53
C ARG A 825 11.52 -11.67 -8.64
N ALA A 826 10.99 -10.45 -8.54
CA ALA A 826 9.80 -10.15 -7.77
C ALA A 826 8.93 -9.04 -8.40
N SER A 827 8.98 -8.87 -9.72
CA SER A 827 8.13 -7.90 -10.41
C SER A 827 7.86 -8.26 -11.87
N VAL A 828 6.75 -7.74 -12.37
CA VAL A 828 6.35 -7.76 -13.77
C VAL A 828 5.94 -6.36 -14.18
N GLU A 829 6.55 -5.82 -15.23
CA GLU A 829 6.17 -4.56 -15.88
C GLU A 829 5.72 -4.82 -17.32
N VAL A 830 4.43 -4.62 -17.60
CA VAL A 830 3.80 -4.86 -18.91
C VAL A 830 3.57 -3.55 -19.62
N PHE A 831 4.02 -3.44 -20.87
CA PHE A 831 3.80 -2.30 -21.76
C PHE A 831 2.97 -2.74 -22.97
N ALA A 832 1.87 -2.04 -23.22
CA ALA A 832 0.99 -2.28 -24.36
C ALA A 832 0.60 -0.96 -25.05
N ALA A 833 -0.12 -1.05 -26.17
CA ALA A 833 -0.59 0.10 -26.94
C ALA A 833 0.54 1.10 -27.29
N ASP A 834 1.74 0.57 -27.58
CA ASP A 834 2.96 1.32 -27.89
C ASP A 834 3.45 2.23 -26.74
N GLY A 835 3.19 1.82 -25.50
CA GLY A 835 3.61 2.50 -24.27
C GLY A 835 2.55 3.38 -23.63
N ARG A 836 1.34 3.48 -24.22
CA ARG A 836 0.24 4.29 -23.68
C ARG A 836 -0.48 3.61 -22.51
N THR A 837 -0.30 2.31 -22.34
CA THR A 837 -0.86 1.54 -21.23
C THR A 837 0.25 0.70 -20.63
N THR A 838 0.42 0.82 -19.31
CA THR A 838 1.38 0.05 -18.53
C THR A 838 0.69 -0.56 -17.32
N ILE A 839 1.13 -1.75 -16.91
CA ILE A 839 0.73 -2.43 -15.66
C ILE A 839 2.00 -2.89 -14.96
N THR A 840 2.22 -2.42 -13.74
CA THR A 840 3.39 -2.73 -12.90
C THR A 840 2.96 -3.36 -11.59
N ASP A 841 3.37 -4.60 -11.37
CA ASP A 841 3.06 -5.31 -10.14
C ASP A 841 4.28 -6.05 -9.59
N GLN A 842 4.44 -5.99 -8.27
CA GLN A 842 5.26 -6.92 -7.53
C GLN A 842 4.60 -8.29 -7.51
N VAL A 843 5.45 -9.32 -7.51
CA VAL A 843 5.06 -10.73 -7.40
C VAL A 843 6.09 -11.44 -6.51
N PHE A 844 5.68 -12.41 -5.70
CA PHE A 844 6.61 -13.11 -4.79
C PHE A 844 6.66 -14.60 -5.10
N PRO A 845 7.29 -15.00 -6.22
CA PRO A 845 7.27 -16.37 -6.70
C PRO A 845 8.00 -17.34 -5.78
N ASN A 846 7.57 -18.61 -5.82
CA ASN A 846 8.26 -19.68 -5.10
C ASN A 846 9.74 -19.77 -5.51
N SER A 847 10.58 -20.26 -4.60
CA SER A 847 12.02 -20.38 -4.85
C SER A 847 12.29 -21.26 -6.07
N GLY A 848 12.96 -20.70 -7.08
CA GLY A 848 13.32 -21.40 -8.32
C GLY A 848 12.25 -21.34 -9.42
N ALA A 849 11.11 -20.69 -9.21
CA ALA A 849 10.08 -20.53 -10.23
C ALA A 849 10.58 -19.63 -11.37
N ARG A 850 10.70 -20.22 -12.56
CA ARG A 850 11.35 -19.64 -13.74
C ARG A 850 10.67 -20.04 -15.05
N ALA A 851 9.64 -20.87 -14.99
CA ALA A 851 8.96 -21.35 -16.18
C ALA A 851 8.23 -20.19 -16.87
N ILE A 852 8.26 -20.21 -18.20
CA ILE A 852 7.51 -19.28 -19.05
C ILE A 852 6.58 -20.12 -19.92
N GLY A 853 5.34 -19.70 -20.07
CA GLY A 853 4.30 -20.43 -20.79
C GLY A 853 3.39 -19.57 -21.64
N LEU A 854 2.56 -20.25 -22.42
CA LEU A 854 1.42 -19.67 -23.14
C LEU A 854 0.15 -20.37 -22.69
N TRP A 855 -0.97 -19.66 -22.74
CA TRP A 855 -2.27 -20.24 -22.39
C TRP A 855 -3.41 -19.62 -23.19
N SER A 856 -4.51 -20.36 -23.28
CA SER A 856 -5.77 -19.96 -23.91
C SER A 856 -6.95 -20.57 -23.15
N GLU A 857 -8.03 -19.82 -22.98
CA GLU A 857 -9.25 -20.24 -22.29
C GLU A 857 -10.48 -20.00 -23.16
N GLY A 858 -11.46 -20.91 -23.13
CA GLY A 858 -12.73 -20.77 -23.83
C GLY A 858 -12.63 -20.87 -25.36
N GLY A 859 -11.48 -21.25 -25.90
CA GLY A 859 -11.21 -21.38 -27.33
C GLY A 859 -9.72 -21.43 -27.64
N ASP A 860 -9.39 -21.42 -28.93
CA ASP A 860 -8.02 -21.41 -29.44
C ASP A 860 -7.56 -19.97 -29.74
N ALA A 861 -6.39 -19.62 -29.22
CA ALA A 861 -5.72 -18.39 -29.58
C ALA A 861 -4.61 -18.65 -30.62
N ARG A 862 -3.96 -17.58 -31.06
CA ARG A 862 -2.83 -17.68 -31.98
C ARG A 862 -1.69 -16.78 -31.51
N LEU A 863 -0.50 -17.38 -31.40
CA LEU A 863 0.74 -16.65 -31.32
C LEU A 863 1.11 -16.17 -32.72
N GLU A 864 1.42 -14.89 -32.90
CA GLU A 864 1.98 -14.37 -34.15
C GLU A 864 3.51 -14.28 -34.07
N SER A 865 4.05 -13.88 -32.91
CA SER A 865 5.48 -13.93 -32.62
C SER A 865 5.75 -13.86 -31.13
N LEU A 866 6.79 -14.55 -30.67
CA LEU A 866 7.34 -14.43 -29.31
C LEU A 866 8.86 -14.30 -29.39
N ARG A 867 9.42 -13.41 -28.57
CA ARG A 867 10.84 -13.35 -28.26
C ARG A 867 11.04 -13.21 -26.76
N VAL A 868 11.75 -14.15 -26.16
CA VAL A 868 12.20 -14.09 -24.75
C VAL A 868 13.69 -13.80 -24.77
N THR A 869 14.08 -12.61 -24.32
CA THR A 869 15.47 -12.13 -24.28
C THR A 869 15.93 -12.09 -22.82
N PRO A 870 16.86 -12.98 -22.41
CA PRO A 870 17.50 -12.87 -21.10
C PRO A 870 18.23 -11.55 -20.93
N LEU A 871 18.20 -10.99 -19.72
CA LEU A 871 18.89 -9.76 -19.37
C LEU A 871 20.03 -10.06 -18.38
N HIS A 872 21.13 -9.32 -18.46
CA HIS A 872 22.13 -9.24 -17.41
C HIS A 872 21.58 -8.48 -16.20
N GLY A 873 21.95 -8.89 -14.99
CA GLY A 873 21.66 -8.09 -13.80
C GLY A 873 22.41 -6.75 -13.83
N ALA A 874 21.68 -5.66 -13.63
CA ALA A 874 22.20 -4.30 -13.46
C ALA A 874 22.56 -3.98 -12.00
N MET A 875 21.82 -4.60 -11.07
CA MET A 875 22.01 -4.46 -9.63
C MET A 875 22.64 -5.72 -9.03
N TYR A 876 23.44 -5.54 -7.97
CA TYR A 876 24.10 -6.59 -7.18
C TYR A 876 24.75 -7.69 -8.04
N ARG A 877 25.98 -7.41 -8.47
CA ARG A 877 26.75 -8.21 -9.45
C ARG A 877 26.53 -9.72 -9.33
N GLU A 878 26.26 -10.36 -10.48
CA GLU A 878 26.20 -11.82 -10.58
C GLU A 878 27.50 -12.47 -10.06
N ALA A 879 27.36 -13.59 -9.36
CA ALA A 879 28.49 -14.32 -8.79
C ALA A 879 29.53 -14.71 -9.87
N GLY A 880 30.81 -14.42 -9.62
CA GLY A 880 31.95 -14.72 -10.50
C GLY A 880 32.28 -13.63 -11.53
N THR A 881 31.48 -12.57 -11.65
CA THR A 881 31.71 -11.49 -12.65
C THR A 881 32.96 -10.64 -12.39
N ASP A 882 33.43 -10.57 -11.15
CA ASP A 882 34.68 -9.91 -10.76
C ASP A 882 35.90 -10.86 -10.70
N GLY A 883 35.71 -12.11 -11.11
CA GLY A 883 36.72 -13.17 -11.03
C GLY A 883 36.94 -13.74 -9.62
N ALA A 884 36.12 -13.39 -8.64
CA ALA A 884 36.12 -14.01 -7.31
C ALA A 884 35.66 -15.47 -7.38
N THR A 885 36.32 -16.33 -6.61
CA THR A 885 35.90 -17.73 -6.43
C THR A 885 35.52 -18.03 -4.97
N ALA A 886 35.65 -17.04 -4.08
CA ALA A 886 35.30 -17.10 -2.67
C ALA A 886 35.25 -15.67 -2.10
N ALA A 887 34.55 -15.48 -0.98
CA ALA A 887 34.46 -14.21 -0.25
C ALA A 887 35.86 -13.62 0.09
N PRO A 888 35.98 -12.28 0.21
CA PRO A 888 37.27 -11.62 0.43
C PRO A 888 37.83 -11.89 1.83
N PRO A 889 39.16 -11.96 2.01
CA PRO A 889 39.74 -12.15 3.35
C PRO A 889 39.51 -10.91 4.23
N ALA A 890 39.18 -11.12 5.51
CA ALA A 890 38.90 -10.06 6.51
C ALA A 890 39.95 -8.93 6.51
N ALA A 891 39.48 -7.68 6.71
CA ALA A 891 40.32 -6.49 6.78
C ALA A 891 40.74 -6.14 8.21
N GLU A 892 41.86 -5.42 8.32
CA GLU A 892 42.30 -4.76 9.54
C GLU A 892 41.72 -3.34 9.59
N LEU A 893 40.99 -2.99 10.66
CA LEU A 893 40.45 -1.65 10.91
C LEU A 893 41.26 -0.97 12.02
N THR A 894 41.71 0.26 11.78
CA THR A 894 42.51 1.06 12.72
C THR A 894 42.07 2.52 12.73
N ALA A 895 42.03 3.16 13.91
CA ALA A 895 41.88 4.62 14.01
C ALA A 895 43.18 5.32 13.60
N LEU A 896 43.10 6.42 12.86
CA LEU A 896 44.27 7.22 12.50
C LEU A 896 44.76 8.18 13.59
N THR A 897 44.00 8.38 14.65
CA THR A 897 44.37 9.27 15.77
C THR A 897 44.83 8.48 16.99
N GLY A 898 46.14 8.23 17.03
CA GLY A 898 46.90 7.84 18.23
C GLY A 898 47.33 9.06 19.07
N PRO A 899 48.01 8.84 20.21
CA PRO A 899 48.05 9.74 21.35
C PRO A 899 48.73 11.08 21.05
N ARG A 900 47.95 12.10 20.67
CA ARG A 900 48.22 13.51 21.00
C ARG A 900 47.07 14.48 20.77
N ASN A 901 46.10 14.16 19.92
CA ASN A 901 44.86 14.91 19.79
C ASN A 901 43.74 13.88 19.74
N GLY A 902 42.80 13.92 20.68
CA GLY A 902 41.59 13.09 20.63
C GLY A 902 40.72 13.46 19.43
N PRO A 903 39.44 13.03 19.39
CA PRO A 903 38.48 13.73 18.54
C PRO A 903 38.63 15.24 18.77
N ASP A 904 38.51 16.04 17.72
CA ASP A 904 38.39 17.48 17.93
C ASP A 904 37.13 17.77 18.76
N ALA A 905 36.96 19.02 19.21
CA ALA A 905 35.82 19.39 20.05
C ALA A 905 34.45 19.12 19.39
N ASP A 906 34.44 18.82 18.09
CA ASP A 906 33.26 18.67 17.25
C ASP A 906 32.99 17.18 16.90
N GLY A 907 33.77 16.24 17.45
CA GLY A 907 33.54 14.80 17.29
C GLY A 907 33.98 14.21 15.95
N ALA A 908 34.91 14.85 15.21
CA ALA A 908 35.38 14.37 13.92
C ALA A 908 36.68 13.53 14.00
N TYR A 909 36.77 12.45 13.21
CA TYR A 909 37.96 11.58 13.11
C TYR A 909 37.95 10.66 11.88
N ASP A 910 39.14 10.20 11.47
CA ASP A 910 39.30 9.26 10.34
C ASP A 910 39.55 7.82 10.79
N LEU A 911 38.86 6.90 10.13
CA LEU A 911 39.05 5.45 10.27
C LEU A 911 39.76 4.89 9.04
N LYS A 912 40.79 4.07 9.23
CA LYS A 912 41.53 3.41 8.14
C LYS A 912 41.27 1.92 8.10
N VAL A 913 40.83 1.45 6.95
CA VAL A 913 40.62 0.03 6.65
C VAL A 913 41.69 -0.45 5.70
N LYS A 914 42.37 -1.54 6.06
CA LYS A 914 43.40 -2.16 5.24
C LYS A 914 42.96 -3.55 4.79
N VAL A 915 42.78 -3.70 3.49
CA VAL A 915 42.33 -4.96 2.88
C VAL A 915 43.52 -5.89 2.58
N GLY A 916 43.32 -7.19 2.85
CA GLY A 916 44.32 -8.25 2.64
C GLY A 916 44.76 -8.42 1.18
N LYS A 917 45.82 -9.22 0.96
CA LYS A 917 46.13 -9.75 -0.38
C LYS A 917 45.35 -11.05 -0.56
N GLY A 918 44.66 -11.25 -1.68
CA GLY A 918 43.88 -12.47 -1.90
C GLY A 918 42.80 -12.30 -2.96
N GLN A 919 41.60 -12.83 -2.67
CA GLN A 919 40.39 -12.65 -3.47
C GLN A 919 40.12 -11.15 -3.72
N PRO A 920 39.57 -10.78 -4.88
CA PRO A 920 39.18 -9.40 -5.13
C PRO A 920 38.19 -8.96 -4.04
N THR A 921 38.24 -7.68 -3.70
CA THR A 921 37.24 -7.04 -2.85
C THR A 921 36.66 -5.95 -3.73
N THR A 922 35.36 -5.92 -3.90
CA THR A 922 34.65 -4.91 -4.69
C THR A 922 34.07 -3.84 -3.79
N VAL A 923 33.66 -4.15 -2.56
CA VAL A 923 33.10 -3.16 -1.61
C VAL A 923 33.78 -3.30 -0.24
N VAL A 924 34.05 -2.16 0.38
CA VAL A 924 34.48 -2.04 1.78
C VAL A 924 33.47 -1.17 2.51
N ARG A 925 32.78 -1.71 3.52
CA ARG A 925 31.78 -0.99 4.31
C ARG A 925 32.30 -0.68 5.70
N LEU A 926 31.92 0.48 6.21
CA LEU A 926 32.02 0.84 7.61
C LEU A 926 30.63 0.79 8.23
N LEU A 927 30.48 0.08 9.34
CA LEU A 927 29.22 -0.04 10.05
C LEU A 927 29.36 0.42 11.50
N GLU A 928 28.26 0.90 12.10
CA GLU A 928 28.12 1.14 13.53
C GLU A 928 26.79 0.57 14.02
N GLY A 929 26.82 -0.29 15.04
CA GLY A 929 25.61 -0.94 15.55
C GLY A 929 24.87 -1.81 14.52
N GLY A 930 25.58 -2.31 13.50
CA GLY A 930 25.00 -3.06 12.37
C GLY A 930 24.51 -2.18 11.21
N HIS A 931 24.53 -0.85 11.36
CA HIS A 931 24.11 0.10 10.31
C HIS A 931 25.30 0.52 9.45
N VAL A 932 25.15 0.48 8.13
CA VAL A 932 26.17 0.98 7.19
C VAL A 932 26.24 2.50 7.30
N LEU A 933 27.38 3.01 7.75
CA LEU A 933 27.64 4.45 7.82
C LEU A 933 28.19 5.00 6.50
N ASP A 934 29.10 4.26 5.89
CA ASP A 934 29.81 4.67 4.68
C ASP A 934 30.39 3.43 3.97
N ARG A 935 30.70 3.55 2.68
CA ARG A 935 31.26 2.46 1.86
C ARG A 935 32.20 2.99 0.77
N VAL A 936 33.12 2.14 0.34
CA VAL A 936 34.00 2.40 -0.80
C VAL A 936 33.92 1.26 -1.80
N TYR A 937 33.61 1.59 -3.05
CA TYR A 937 33.70 0.65 -4.17
C TYR A 937 35.11 0.65 -4.75
N ARG A 938 35.70 -0.53 -4.82
CA ARG A 938 37.07 -0.73 -5.27
C ARG A 938 37.09 -0.96 -6.77
N THR A 939 37.54 0.04 -7.50
CA THR A 939 37.71 0.00 -8.96
C THR A 939 38.99 -0.70 -9.40
N SER A 940 39.95 -0.94 -8.49
CA SER A 940 41.22 -1.62 -8.78
C SER A 940 41.72 -2.48 -7.63
N THR A 941 42.28 -3.64 -7.97
CA THR A 941 42.92 -4.53 -6.99
C THR A 941 44.24 -3.97 -6.41
N SER A 942 44.79 -2.89 -6.96
CA SER A 942 46.02 -2.27 -6.46
C SER A 942 45.81 -1.41 -5.21
N GLU A 943 44.61 -0.87 -5.01
CA GLU A 943 44.27 -0.07 -3.83
C GLU A 943 43.95 -0.99 -2.64
N ARG A 944 44.49 -0.66 -1.46
CA ARG A 944 44.48 -1.56 -0.30
C ARG A 944 44.21 -0.88 1.04
N THR A 945 44.12 0.44 1.05
CA THR A 945 43.86 1.22 2.26
C THR A 945 42.77 2.21 1.94
N PHE A 946 41.69 2.17 2.70
CA PHE A 946 40.52 3.03 2.55
C PHE A 946 40.41 3.88 3.81
N ALA A 947 40.00 5.13 3.67
CA ALA A 947 39.77 6.04 4.78
C ALA A 947 38.29 6.42 4.80
N PHE A 948 37.68 6.34 5.97
CA PHE A 948 36.30 6.75 6.22
C PHE A 948 36.35 7.96 7.16
N HIS A 949 35.65 9.04 6.79
CA HIS A 949 35.60 10.25 7.57
C HIS A 949 34.33 10.27 8.43
N ILE A 950 34.49 10.32 9.75
CA ILE A 950 33.38 10.50 10.69
C ILE A 950 33.34 11.97 11.10
N ALA A 951 32.17 12.60 10.97
CA ALA A 951 31.91 13.96 11.39
C ALA A 951 30.76 14.02 12.41
N GLY A 952 30.87 14.86 13.43
CA GLY A 952 29.76 15.15 14.35
C GLY A 952 29.37 14.02 15.29
N ALA A 953 30.27 13.09 15.61
CA ALA A 953 29.96 12.00 16.54
C ALA A 953 29.69 12.53 17.96
N ALA A 954 28.57 12.12 18.56
CA ALA A 954 28.19 12.56 19.90
C ALA A 954 29.19 12.08 20.99
N PRO A 955 29.27 12.75 22.15
CA PRO A 955 30.06 12.26 23.27
C PRO A 955 29.62 10.84 23.70
N GLY A 956 30.53 9.88 23.66
CA GLY A 956 30.15 8.48 23.89
C GLY A 956 31.17 7.45 23.42
N GLU A 957 30.79 6.17 23.52
CA GLU A 957 31.53 5.05 22.97
C GLU A 957 30.87 4.61 21.66
N HIS A 958 31.63 4.69 20.58
CA HIS A 958 31.22 4.33 19.23
C HIS A 958 31.90 3.04 18.80
N ARG A 959 31.14 2.08 18.27
CA ARG A 959 31.64 0.75 17.90
C ARG A 959 31.50 0.54 16.41
N TYR A 960 32.63 0.60 15.73
CA TYR A 960 32.74 0.42 14.29
C TYR A 960 33.12 -1.01 13.91
N THR A 961 32.46 -1.55 12.89
CA THR A 961 32.81 -2.82 12.24
C THR A 961 33.01 -2.60 10.75
N ILE A 962 33.73 -3.53 10.09
CA ILE A 962 33.92 -3.51 8.64
C ILE A 962 33.23 -4.71 8.02
N GLU A 963 32.70 -4.54 6.81
CA GLU A 963 32.36 -5.66 5.93
C GLU A 963 33.10 -5.52 4.61
N LEU A 964 33.60 -6.64 4.08
CA LEU A 964 34.22 -6.71 2.76
C LEU A 964 33.35 -7.58 1.87
N GLU A 965 33.11 -7.14 0.65
CA GLU A 965 32.30 -7.89 -0.32
C GLU A 965 33.06 -8.14 -1.62
N ASN A 966 32.75 -9.27 -2.25
CA ASN A 966 32.95 -9.53 -3.67
C ASN A 966 31.77 -10.35 -4.21
N SER A 967 31.77 -10.66 -5.51
CA SER A 967 30.69 -11.42 -6.13
C SER A 967 30.48 -12.83 -5.55
N ALA A 968 31.43 -13.36 -4.77
CA ALA A 968 31.37 -14.67 -4.13
C ALA A 968 31.05 -14.61 -2.62
N GLY A 969 30.69 -13.43 -2.09
CA GLY A 969 30.12 -13.26 -0.75
C GLY A 969 30.74 -12.15 0.09
N VAL A 970 30.19 -11.97 1.29
CA VAL A 970 30.59 -10.97 2.27
C VAL A 970 31.48 -11.60 3.35
N THR A 971 32.44 -10.86 3.87
CA THR A 971 33.26 -11.26 5.01
C THR A 971 33.31 -10.14 6.04
N PRO A 972 32.87 -10.38 7.29
CA PRO A 972 33.03 -9.41 8.37
C PRO A 972 34.52 -9.21 8.67
N GLY A 973 34.89 -7.95 8.90
CA GLY A 973 36.25 -7.48 9.15
C GLY A 973 36.49 -7.08 10.60
N GLY A 974 37.57 -6.33 10.84
CA GLY A 974 37.97 -5.89 12.17
C GLY A 974 36.95 -4.97 12.86
N VAL A 975 36.90 -5.05 14.18
CA VAL A 975 36.11 -4.18 15.06
C VAL A 975 37.00 -3.13 15.69
N LEU A 976 36.54 -1.89 15.78
CA LEU A 976 37.22 -0.78 16.43
C LEU A 976 36.24 0.00 17.32
N VAL A 977 36.66 0.27 18.56
CA VAL A 977 35.90 1.11 19.48
C VAL A 977 36.60 2.46 19.61
N VAL A 978 35.89 3.54 19.35
CA VAL A 978 36.36 4.92 19.50
C VAL A 978 35.57 5.58 20.64
N ARG A 979 36.26 6.34 21.50
CA ARG A 979 35.61 7.12 22.55
C ARG A 979 35.74 8.60 22.25
N VAL A 980 34.60 9.27 22.13
CA VAL A 980 34.51 10.72 21.96
C VAL A 980 34.34 11.36 23.33
N ALA A 981 35.26 12.25 23.68
CA ALA A 981 35.21 12.97 24.96
C ALA A 981 34.16 14.08 24.89
N GLY A 982 33.33 14.19 25.92
CA GLY A 982 32.38 15.29 26.12
C GLY A 982 32.90 16.37 27.05
#